data_AF-A0A7X9J3Y3-F1
#
_entry.id   AF-A0A7X9J3Y3-F1
#
_cell.length_a   1.000
_cell.length_b   1.000
_cell.length_c   1.000
_cell.angle_alpha   90.00
_cell.angle_beta   90.00
_cell.angle_gamma   90.00
#
_symmetry.space_group_name_H-M   'P 1'
#
loop_
_entity.id
_entity.type
_entity.pdbx_description
1 polymer ?
#
loop_
_entity_poly.entity_id
_entity_poly.type
_entity_poly.pdbx_seq_one_letter_code
_entity_poly.pdbx_strand_id
1 'polypeptide(L)'
;MAKILPTLVASLLVGILLSMPGHAEPVTITYMGWGNPQEKKISEDLLASFEKTHPHIKVRYIHTSDFESKLRTMMAGDIAPDVFYMPAESFEIYARKNTLLDLDPLIRETKFDVADFFPQVLKAFIYQGKHYGIPKDFTTQVMYYNKDLFDKAGVPYPTRDWTWSDMLSAARKMTLDFNNDGRIDQFGLQFSSGLVGVYGFSRQAGGDFFVTDEQGTPRKSTINSPEVLKALTFLRDLNFKDEVVLSSATGAGRDAQTEFSNGRLAMLLGYGRWLTPRFREMNKFRWDAAEMPREKERFSIIYTVAYSISAKTKHPKEAFELLSYLTGPVGQALNSDLGLAIPAIRSVAYSDHFINPKGDVDDRAFLRTIEYAEVIPRTPNPEEFNEICNPYWEQVLTLNTMQPADALKQMDPKVNAFLEKWRTLRSYPKVNWTLVLSILAVLLTIAVGVIVWFFRRSGPIGRLARQEERTGYMFIAPWILGVLLFGLFPIFTSLFLSLCEWDAITPLSNVRWLGFANYARAFTVEPKFWIALRVTAIYSIVSVPIGLVLSVAIAMLLNQKVKGIPLFRTLYYLPSLVGGVSVAVLWWRIFNRDFGLLNYALLRMGLYDLWNMKPIDWLGHETWALPAMIIMSLWGVGGGMLIYLAGLQGIPTQMYEAASIDGAGKITQFFKITLPMLSAVIFFNLIMGIIGSFQVFTQAFVMTSGGPNNATLFYVLYLFQKGFQQFEMGYASALAWVLFAIVLVLTAFVMKSSKSWVYYEGGKD
;
A
#
# COMPACT_ATOMS: atom_id res chain seq x y z
N MET A 1 50.15 -13.27 63.92
CA MET A 1 49.68 -14.09 62.77
C MET A 1 48.15 -14.01 62.52
N ALA A 2 47.42 -13.02 63.07
CA ALA A 2 45.95 -12.97 63.00
C ALA A 2 45.37 -11.82 62.12
N LYS A 3 46.17 -11.23 61.23
CA LYS A 3 45.72 -10.11 60.35
C LYS A 3 45.84 -10.39 58.84
N ILE A 4 46.30 -11.57 58.43
CA ILE A 4 46.54 -11.90 57.00
C ILE A 4 45.45 -12.84 56.46
N LEU A 5 44.73 -13.56 57.33
CA LEU A 5 43.71 -14.53 56.92
C LEU A 5 42.42 -13.91 56.32
N PRO A 6 41.88 -12.76 56.79
CA PRO A 6 40.65 -12.21 56.23
C PRO A 6 40.86 -11.65 54.81
N THR A 7 42.04 -11.10 54.53
CA THR A 7 42.38 -10.48 53.26
C THR A 7 42.63 -11.52 52.17
N LEU A 8 43.25 -12.66 52.51
CA LEU A 8 43.45 -13.75 51.54
C LEU A 8 42.15 -14.48 51.19
N VAL A 9 41.22 -14.62 52.13
CA VAL A 9 39.90 -15.22 51.88
C VAL A 9 39.02 -14.29 51.02
N ALA A 10 39.10 -12.96 51.23
CA ALA A 10 38.41 -11.99 50.38
C ALA A 10 38.98 -11.95 48.95
N SER A 11 40.31 -12.04 48.78
CA SER A 11 40.94 -12.08 47.45
C SER A 11 40.69 -13.40 46.71
N LEU A 12 40.62 -14.54 47.42
CA LEU A 12 40.23 -15.82 46.79
C LEU A 12 38.74 -15.85 46.41
N LEU A 13 37.84 -15.26 47.21
CA LEU A 13 36.41 -15.16 46.86
C LEU A 13 36.17 -14.23 45.67
N VAL A 14 36.91 -13.14 45.54
CA VAL A 14 36.85 -12.26 44.35
C VAL A 14 37.46 -12.95 43.11
N GLY A 15 38.52 -13.73 43.29
CA GLY A 15 39.11 -14.56 42.22
C GLY A 15 38.17 -15.67 41.72
N ILE A 16 37.38 -16.29 42.62
CA ILE A 16 36.40 -17.33 42.28
C ILE A 16 35.11 -16.75 41.68
N LEU A 17 34.71 -15.53 42.07
CA LEU A 17 33.60 -14.80 41.44
C LEU A 17 33.93 -14.27 40.04
N LEU A 18 35.21 -13.97 39.76
CA LEU A 18 35.69 -13.56 38.42
C LEU A 18 36.04 -14.73 37.50
N SER A 19 36.08 -15.96 38.03
CA SER A 19 36.26 -17.19 37.24
C SER A 19 34.96 -17.97 37.00
N MET A 20 33.80 -17.41 37.36
CA MET A 20 32.55 -17.91 36.82
C MET A 20 32.52 -17.57 35.33
N PRO A 21 32.15 -18.50 34.43
CA PRO A 21 31.93 -18.15 33.04
C PRO A 21 30.91 -17.04 33.03
N GLY A 22 31.33 -15.83 32.63
CA GLY A 22 30.40 -14.74 32.39
C GLY A 22 29.33 -15.27 31.46
N HIS A 23 28.07 -15.25 31.89
CA HIS A 23 26.97 -15.43 30.95
C HIS A 23 27.13 -14.30 29.95
N ALA A 24 27.67 -14.61 28.77
CA ALA A 24 27.72 -13.67 27.66
C ALA A 24 26.31 -13.11 27.49
N GLU A 25 26.17 -11.79 27.39
CA GLU A 25 24.86 -11.20 27.16
C GLU A 25 24.22 -11.87 25.93
N PRO A 26 22.95 -12.30 26.02
CA PRO A 26 22.32 -13.04 24.94
C PRO A 26 22.27 -12.19 23.67
N VAL A 27 22.61 -12.81 22.54
CA VAL A 27 22.55 -12.19 21.23
C VAL A 27 21.09 -11.85 20.91
N THR A 28 20.83 -10.59 20.58
CA THR A 28 19.47 -10.15 20.21
C THR A 28 19.26 -10.23 18.71
N ILE A 29 18.35 -11.11 18.28
CA ILE A 29 17.90 -11.27 16.89
C ILE A 29 16.59 -10.52 16.68
N THR A 30 16.50 -9.73 15.62
CA THR A 30 15.26 -9.06 15.23
C THR A 30 14.49 -9.93 14.25
N TYR A 31 13.27 -10.30 14.61
CA TYR A 31 12.36 -11.06 13.75
C TYR A 31 11.17 -10.18 13.35
N MET A 32 10.83 -10.14 12.05
CA MET A 32 9.69 -9.37 11.54
C MET A 32 8.70 -10.27 10.79
N GLY A 33 7.41 -10.15 11.12
CA GLY A 33 6.35 -10.90 10.46
C GLY A 33 5.00 -10.18 10.55
N TRP A 34 3.98 -10.76 9.92
CA TRP A 34 2.59 -10.31 10.01
C TRP A 34 1.69 -11.45 10.48
N GLY A 35 0.43 -11.12 10.74
CA GLY A 35 -0.61 -12.10 11.06
C GLY A 35 -1.80 -11.43 11.75
N ASN A 36 -2.90 -12.15 11.87
CA ASN A 36 -4.00 -11.74 12.73
C ASN A 36 -3.62 -11.87 14.23
N PRO A 37 -4.45 -11.40 15.18
CA PRO A 37 -4.15 -11.52 16.61
C PRO A 37 -3.88 -12.94 17.10
N GLN A 38 -4.50 -13.97 16.48
CA GLN A 38 -4.25 -15.36 16.85
C GLN A 38 -2.87 -15.83 16.36
N GLU A 39 -2.48 -15.53 15.11
CA GLU A 39 -1.15 -15.81 14.57
C GLU A 39 -0.03 -15.08 15.34
N LYS A 40 -0.29 -13.84 15.76
CA LYS A 40 0.63 -13.08 16.59
C LYS A 40 0.92 -13.81 17.90
N LYS A 41 -0.13 -14.31 18.57
CA LYS A 41 0.00 -15.05 19.83
C LYS A 41 0.81 -16.33 19.64
N ILE A 42 0.54 -17.10 18.58
CA ILE A 42 1.32 -18.32 18.29
C ILE A 42 2.79 -17.98 18.03
N SER A 43 3.06 -16.91 17.28
CA SER A 43 4.44 -16.45 17.07
C SER A 43 5.10 -16.10 18.40
N GLU A 44 4.44 -15.37 19.29
CA GLU A 44 4.96 -15.03 20.62
C GLU A 44 5.24 -16.28 21.47
N ASP A 45 4.33 -17.26 21.48
CA ASP A 45 4.49 -18.52 22.21
C ASP A 45 5.64 -19.37 21.66
N LEU A 46 5.77 -19.44 20.33
CA LEU A 46 6.89 -20.12 19.65
C LEU A 46 8.23 -19.48 19.98
N LEU A 47 8.30 -18.15 19.96
CA LEU A 47 9.51 -17.41 20.31
C LEU A 47 9.86 -17.60 21.79
N ALA A 48 8.87 -17.59 22.69
CA ALA A 48 9.10 -17.87 24.10
C ALA A 48 9.60 -19.30 24.33
N SER A 49 9.12 -20.28 23.56
CA SER A 49 9.63 -21.66 23.59
C SER A 49 11.05 -21.77 23.02
N PHE A 50 11.34 -21.04 21.94
CA PHE A 50 12.67 -20.96 21.36
C PHE A 50 13.68 -20.38 22.35
N GLU A 51 13.38 -19.24 23.00
CA GLU A 51 14.28 -18.61 23.98
C GLU A 51 14.54 -19.50 25.21
N LYS A 52 13.58 -20.36 25.60
CA LYS A 52 13.80 -21.33 26.69
C LYS A 52 14.80 -22.42 26.32
N THR A 53 14.84 -22.82 25.05
CA THR A 53 15.74 -23.86 24.53
C THR A 53 17.07 -23.29 24.04
N HIS A 54 17.12 -21.99 23.75
CA HIS A 54 18.29 -21.25 23.25
C HIS A 54 18.55 -20.02 24.13
N PRO A 55 18.99 -20.19 25.40
CA PRO A 55 19.12 -19.08 26.35
C PRO A 55 20.18 -18.04 25.95
N HIS A 56 21.06 -18.37 25.00
CA HIS A 56 22.03 -17.45 24.40
C HIS A 56 21.42 -16.51 23.35
N ILE A 57 20.15 -16.69 22.96
CA ILE A 57 19.46 -15.87 21.97
C ILE A 57 18.22 -15.22 22.58
N LYS A 58 18.05 -13.92 22.32
CA LYS A 58 16.84 -13.16 22.59
C LYS A 58 16.21 -12.70 21.28
N VAL A 59 14.89 -12.79 21.15
CA VAL A 59 14.20 -12.43 19.91
C VAL A 59 13.33 -11.20 20.11
N ARG A 60 13.65 -10.12 19.38
CA ARG A 60 12.80 -8.93 19.30
C ARG A 60 11.83 -9.07 18.13
N TYR A 61 10.57 -9.35 18.44
CA TYR A 61 9.51 -9.49 17.43
C TYR A 61 8.91 -8.15 17.00
N ILE A 62 8.94 -7.88 15.69
CA ILE A 62 8.30 -6.74 15.03
C ILE A 62 7.08 -7.26 14.27
N HIS A 63 5.91 -7.17 14.90
CA HIS A 63 4.63 -7.45 14.26
C HIS A 63 4.10 -6.21 13.53
N THR A 64 3.59 -6.36 12.31
CA THR A 64 3.01 -5.23 11.55
C THR A 64 1.94 -5.67 10.57
N SER A 65 0.95 -4.79 10.34
CA SER A 65 -0.08 -4.93 9.31
C SER A 65 0.35 -4.37 7.95
N ASP A 66 1.37 -3.50 7.90
CA ASP A 66 1.93 -2.91 6.68
C ASP A 66 3.34 -3.46 6.44
N PHE A 67 3.39 -4.79 6.23
CA PHE A 67 4.63 -5.54 6.24
C PHE A 67 5.60 -5.11 5.15
N GLU A 68 5.14 -5.04 3.90
CA GLU A 68 6.04 -4.76 2.79
C GLU A 68 6.61 -3.34 2.87
N SER A 69 5.78 -2.31 3.08
CA SER A 69 6.26 -0.93 3.15
C SER A 69 7.26 -0.75 4.30
N LYS A 70 6.98 -1.35 5.46
CA LYS A 70 7.86 -1.29 6.62
C LYS A 70 9.16 -2.05 6.40
N LEU A 71 9.13 -3.25 5.84
CA LEU A 71 10.34 -4.03 5.53
C LEU A 71 11.22 -3.27 4.53
N ARG A 72 10.61 -2.73 3.46
CA ARG A 72 11.29 -1.92 2.45
C ARG A 72 11.97 -0.70 3.06
N THR A 73 11.27 0.02 3.94
CA THR A 73 11.80 1.20 4.65
C THR A 73 12.97 0.83 5.56
N MET A 74 12.86 -0.27 6.32
CA MET A 74 13.92 -0.73 7.20
C MET A 74 15.16 -1.19 6.42
N MET A 75 14.98 -1.88 5.29
CA MET A 75 16.09 -2.27 4.42
C MET A 75 16.78 -1.05 3.79
N ALA A 76 16.00 -0.06 3.32
CA ALA A 76 16.54 1.19 2.77
C ALA A 76 17.30 2.01 3.83
N GLY A 77 16.83 1.98 5.09
CA GLY A 77 17.45 2.64 6.23
C GLY A 77 18.64 1.90 6.85
N ASP A 78 19.11 0.81 6.24
CA ASP A 78 20.20 -0.04 6.74
C ASP A 78 19.98 -0.62 8.16
N ILE A 79 18.70 -0.83 8.51
CA ILE A 79 18.25 -1.39 9.79
C ILE A 79 17.35 -2.61 9.58
N ALA A 80 17.66 -3.41 8.54
CA ALA A 80 16.88 -4.59 8.19
C ALA A 80 16.76 -5.57 9.38
N PRO A 81 15.59 -6.19 9.60
CA PRO A 81 15.47 -7.31 10.54
C PRO A 81 16.42 -8.45 10.17
N ASP A 82 16.88 -9.21 11.16
CA ASP A 82 17.77 -10.35 10.93
C ASP A 82 17.02 -11.49 10.23
N VAL A 83 15.82 -11.81 10.71
CA VAL A 83 14.91 -12.82 10.15
C VAL A 83 13.58 -12.15 9.81
N PHE A 84 13.02 -12.43 8.64
CA PHE A 84 11.74 -11.84 8.25
C PHE A 84 10.96 -12.73 7.27
N TYR A 85 9.64 -12.53 7.22
CA TYR A 85 8.82 -13.16 6.20
C TYR A 85 9.18 -12.66 4.79
N MET A 86 9.14 -13.54 3.81
CA MET A 86 9.39 -13.22 2.42
C MET A 86 8.28 -13.85 1.56
N PRO A 87 7.33 -13.04 1.06
CA PRO A 87 6.33 -13.50 0.10
C PRO A 87 6.98 -14.03 -1.18
N ALA A 88 6.44 -15.11 -1.75
CA ALA A 88 6.97 -15.70 -2.97
C ALA A 88 6.93 -14.74 -4.18
N GLU A 89 5.95 -13.84 -4.22
CA GLU A 89 5.76 -12.87 -5.30
C GLU A 89 6.87 -11.80 -5.31
N SER A 90 7.34 -11.42 -4.13
CA SER A 90 8.33 -10.36 -3.94
C SER A 90 9.76 -10.90 -3.80
N PHE A 91 9.93 -12.21 -3.53
CA PHE A 91 11.20 -12.88 -3.25
C PHE A 91 12.32 -12.54 -4.23
N GLU A 92 12.07 -12.68 -5.53
CA GLU A 92 13.12 -12.54 -6.55
C GLU A 92 13.67 -11.11 -6.63
N ILE A 93 12.84 -10.10 -6.33
CA ILE A 93 13.26 -8.70 -6.28
C ILE A 93 14.37 -8.53 -5.24
N TYR A 94 14.22 -9.14 -4.06
CA TYR A 94 15.21 -9.07 -2.99
C TYR A 94 16.43 -9.96 -3.27
N ALA A 95 16.22 -11.18 -3.78
CA ALA A 95 17.30 -12.09 -4.13
C ALA A 95 18.23 -11.48 -5.20
N ARG A 96 17.67 -10.88 -6.26
CA ARG A 96 18.43 -10.20 -7.32
C ARG A 96 19.23 -9.00 -6.81
N LYS A 97 18.76 -8.35 -5.75
CA LYS A 97 19.42 -7.19 -5.12
C LYS A 97 20.47 -7.59 -4.07
N ASN A 98 20.72 -8.88 -3.88
CA ASN A 98 21.66 -9.42 -2.89
C ASN A 98 21.36 -8.95 -1.46
N THR A 99 20.08 -8.79 -1.12
CA THR A 99 19.67 -8.42 0.25
C THR A 99 19.37 -9.63 1.13
N LEU A 100 19.30 -10.82 0.56
CA LEU A 100 19.04 -12.08 1.24
C LEU A 100 20.33 -12.89 1.39
N LEU A 101 20.52 -13.51 2.55
CA LEU A 101 21.66 -14.38 2.83
C LEU A 101 21.52 -15.70 2.06
N ASP A 102 22.61 -16.16 1.45
CA ASP A 102 22.72 -17.51 0.87
C ASP A 102 22.71 -18.54 2.01
N LEU A 103 21.66 -19.36 2.09
CA LEU A 103 21.42 -20.30 3.18
C LEU A 103 22.13 -21.65 2.97
N ASP A 104 22.59 -21.97 1.76
CA ASP A 104 23.20 -23.28 1.46
C ASP A 104 24.39 -23.64 2.36
N PRO A 105 25.31 -22.71 2.73
CA PRO A 105 26.38 -23.01 3.68
C PRO A 105 25.84 -23.46 5.05
N LEU A 106 24.82 -22.77 5.57
CA LEU A 106 24.23 -23.05 6.88
C LEU A 106 23.39 -24.32 6.88
N ILE A 107 22.65 -24.58 5.79
CA ILE A 107 21.92 -25.83 5.57
C ILE A 107 22.89 -27.03 5.61
N ARG A 108 24.04 -26.92 4.94
CA ARG A 108 25.06 -27.98 4.94
C ARG A 108 25.74 -28.15 6.31
N GLU A 109 26.08 -27.05 6.99
CA GLU A 109 26.73 -27.07 8.31
C GLU A 109 25.83 -27.73 9.37
N THR A 110 24.54 -27.38 9.38
CA THR A 110 23.56 -27.85 10.37
C THR A 110 22.89 -29.18 10.01
N LYS A 111 23.08 -29.67 8.78
CA LYS A 111 22.36 -30.82 8.20
C LYS A 111 20.83 -30.62 8.24
N PHE A 112 20.38 -29.40 7.99
CA PHE A 112 18.96 -29.07 7.93
C PHE A 112 18.26 -29.86 6.81
N ASP A 113 17.18 -30.56 7.16
CA ASP A 113 16.49 -31.47 6.23
C ASP A 113 15.56 -30.71 5.28
N VAL A 114 16.14 -30.17 4.22
CA VAL A 114 15.38 -29.56 3.12
C VAL A 114 14.60 -30.59 2.29
N ALA A 115 14.93 -31.88 2.39
CA ALA A 115 14.31 -32.92 1.58
C ALA A 115 12.89 -33.23 2.07
N ASP A 116 12.56 -33.00 3.34
CA ASP A 116 11.21 -33.17 3.85
C ASP A 116 10.22 -32.10 3.34
N PHE A 117 10.70 -30.97 2.80
CA PHE A 117 9.84 -29.92 2.26
C PHE A 117 9.16 -30.32 0.94
N PHE A 118 7.98 -29.77 0.67
CA PHE A 118 7.36 -29.90 -0.66
C PHE A 118 8.22 -29.19 -1.71
N PRO A 119 8.66 -29.87 -2.79
CA PRO A 119 9.56 -29.28 -3.78
C PRO A 119 8.92 -28.12 -4.53
N GLN A 120 7.61 -28.16 -4.77
CA GLN A 120 6.85 -27.09 -5.42
C GLN A 120 6.92 -25.78 -4.61
N VAL A 121 6.87 -25.90 -3.28
CA VAL A 121 6.89 -24.77 -2.34
C VAL A 121 8.33 -24.29 -2.13
N LEU A 122 9.28 -25.21 -1.95
CA LEU A 122 10.69 -24.87 -1.75
C LEU A 122 11.29 -24.15 -2.97
N LYS A 123 10.94 -24.57 -4.19
CA LYS A 123 11.39 -23.94 -5.45
C LYS A 123 11.03 -22.46 -5.51
N ALA A 124 9.97 -22.03 -4.82
CA ALA A 124 9.54 -20.63 -4.75
C ALA A 124 10.56 -19.69 -4.09
N PHE A 125 11.56 -20.23 -3.37
CA PHE A 125 12.59 -19.45 -2.66
C PHE A 125 14.02 -19.81 -3.06
N ILE A 126 14.15 -20.42 -4.25
CA ILE A 126 15.43 -20.67 -4.91
C ILE A 126 15.68 -19.60 -5.97
N TYR A 127 16.89 -19.03 -5.97
CA TYR A 127 17.37 -18.10 -6.98
C TYR A 127 18.78 -18.50 -7.42
N GLN A 128 19.02 -18.62 -8.74
CA GLN A 128 20.29 -19.08 -9.31
C GLN A 128 20.82 -20.39 -8.68
N GLY A 129 19.91 -21.32 -8.36
CA GLY A 129 20.24 -22.62 -7.80
C GLY A 129 20.57 -22.64 -6.29
N LYS A 130 20.40 -21.53 -5.59
CA LYS A 130 20.69 -21.38 -4.14
C LYS A 130 19.45 -21.07 -3.32
N HIS A 131 19.41 -21.52 -2.06
CA HIS A 131 18.33 -21.22 -1.13
C HIS A 131 18.52 -19.84 -0.48
N TYR A 132 17.51 -19.00 -0.56
CA TYR A 132 17.48 -17.68 0.09
C TYR A 132 16.28 -17.50 1.04
N GLY A 133 15.43 -18.52 1.13
CA GLY A 133 14.35 -18.59 2.09
C GLY A 133 13.93 -20.04 2.32
N ILE A 134 13.45 -20.34 3.53
CA ILE A 134 12.85 -21.62 3.88
C ILE A 134 11.35 -21.41 4.07
N PRO A 135 10.47 -22.14 3.35
CA PRO A 135 9.02 -21.98 3.46
C PRO A 135 8.53 -22.08 4.91
N LYS A 136 7.73 -21.11 5.33
CA LYS A 136 6.99 -21.12 6.60
C LYS A 136 5.83 -22.11 6.51
N ASP A 137 5.00 -21.90 5.48
CA ASP A 137 3.77 -22.64 5.20
C ASP A 137 3.34 -22.34 3.76
N PHE A 138 2.26 -22.99 3.34
CA PHE A 138 1.61 -22.68 2.07
C PHE A 138 0.10 -22.96 2.13
N THR A 139 -0.61 -22.54 1.10
CA THR A 139 -1.94 -23.07 0.78
C THR A 139 -2.10 -23.13 -0.72
N THR A 140 -2.99 -24.00 -1.15
CA THR A 140 -3.44 -24.08 -2.53
C THR A 140 -4.82 -23.44 -2.69
N GLN A 141 -5.18 -23.08 -3.92
CA GLN A 141 -6.55 -22.66 -4.24
C GLN A 141 -7.50 -23.85 -4.30
N VAL A 142 -8.65 -23.66 -3.67
CA VAL A 142 -9.76 -24.62 -3.65
C VAL A 142 -11.08 -23.91 -3.95
N MET A 143 -12.13 -24.72 -4.08
CA MET A 143 -13.52 -24.28 -4.09
C MET A 143 -14.17 -24.63 -2.76
N TYR A 144 -14.62 -23.61 -2.02
CA TYR A 144 -15.53 -23.83 -0.88
C TYR A 144 -16.95 -23.97 -1.39
N TYR A 145 -17.74 -24.88 -0.82
CA TYR A 145 -19.13 -25.07 -1.23
C TYR A 145 -20.09 -25.32 -0.07
N ASN A 146 -21.34 -24.88 -0.25
CA ASN A 146 -22.41 -25.03 0.73
C ASN A 146 -23.18 -26.34 0.49
N LYS A 147 -22.96 -27.35 1.36
CA LYS A 147 -23.55 -28.69 1.23
C LYS A 147 -25.07 -28.67 1.30
N ASP A 148 -25.65 -27.79 2.11
CA ASP A 148 -27.10 -27.71 2.27
C ASP A 148 -27.78 -27.15 1.01
N LEU A 149 -27.15 -26.21 0.30
CA LEU A 149 -27.64 -25.73 -1.00
C LEU A 149 -27.54 -26.80 -2.09
N PHE A 150 -26.47 -27.60 -2.09
CA PHE A 150 -26.30 -28.73 -3.00
C PHE A 150 -27.38 -29.80 -2.76
N ASP A 151 -27.61 -30.16 -1.50
CA ASP A 151 -28.65 -31.12 -1.12
C ASP A 151 -30.04 -30.62 -1.52
N LYS A 152 -30.34 -29.34 -1.25
CA LYS A 152 -31.61 -28.70 -1.62
C LYS A 152 -31.83 -28.66 -3.13
N ALA A 153 -30.76 -28.46 -3.91
CA ALA A 153 -30.83 -28.43 -5.37
C ALA A 153 -30.79 -29.83 -6.01
N GLY A 154 -30.59 -30.91 -5.23
CA GLY A 154 -30.41 -32.26 -5.73
C GLY A 154 -29.16 -32.40 -6.62
N VAL A 155 -28.12 -31.62 -6.35
CA VAL A 155 -26.87 -31.62 -7.12
C VAL A 155 -25.82 -32.43 -6.35
N PRO A 156 -25.17 -33.44 -6.96
CA PRO A 156 -24.07 -34.15 -6.33
C PRO A 156 -22.93 -33.21 -5.93
N TYR A 157 -22.25 -33.51 -4.82
CA TYR A 157 -21.13 -32.68 -4.36
C TYR A 157 -19.97 -32.66 -5.37
N PRO A 158 -19.15 -31.59 -5.36
CA PRO A 158 -18.00 -31.50 -6.22
C PRO A 158 -17.01 -32.64 -6.02
N THR A 159 -16.56 -33.22 -7.12
CA THR A 159 -15.53 -34.27 -7.11
C THR A 159 -14.26 -33.78 -7.79
N ARG A 160 -13.17 -34.54 -7.64
CA ARG A 160 -11.91 -34.26 -8.33
C ARG A 160 -12.08 -34.21 -9.85
N ASP A 161 -13.10 -34.85 -10.44
CA ASP A 161 -13.27 -34.92 -11.89
C ASP A 161 -14.15 -33.83 -12.50
N TRP A 162 -14.73 -32.96 -11.67
CA TRP A 162 -15.55 -31.84 -12.10
C TRP A 162 -14.85 -30.98 -13.15
N THR A 163 -15.57 -30.72 -14.23
CA THR A 163 -15.15 -29.81 -15.30
C THR A 163 -15.77 -28.42 -15.12
N TRP A 164 -15.32 -27.44 -15.90
CA TRP A 164 -15.99 -26.14 -15.99
C TRP A 164 -17.47 -26.26 -16.35
N SER A 165 -17.84 -27.24 -17.18
CA SER A 165 -19.23 -27.48 -17.57
C SER A 165 -20.08 -28.02 -16.43
N ASP A 166 -19.53 -28.93 -15.61
CA ASP A 166 -20.20 -29.47 -14.42
C ASP A 166 -20.44 -28.36 -13.40
N MET A 167 -19.42 -27.55 -13.14
CA MET A 167 -19.50 -26.39 -12.25
C MET A 167 -20.58 -25.40 -12.71
N LEU A 168 -20.60 -25.02 -14.00
CA LEU A 168 -21.61 -24.12 -14.54
C LEU A 168 -23.02 -24.71 -14.43
N SER A 169 -23.17 -26.00 -14.72
CA SER A 169 -24.46 -26.69 -14.62
C SER A 169 -24.99 -26.72 -13.18
N ALA A 170 -24.10 -26.94 -12.20
CA ALA A 170 -24.42 -26.84 -10.78
C ALA A 170 -24.79 -25.40 -10.39
N ALA A 171 -24.00 -24.41 -10.82
CA ALA A 171 -24.21 -23.01 -10.50
C ALA A 171 -25.58 -22.51 -11.00
N ARG A 172 -25.96 -22.83 -12.24
CA ARG A 172 -27.27 -22.44 -12.81
C ARG A 172 -28.45 -22.96 -11.98
N LYS A 173 -28.36 -24.17 -11.42
CA LYS A 173 -29.43 -24.75 -10.57
C LYS A 173 -29.54 -24.07 -9.20
N MET A 174 -28.48 -23.40 -8.74
CA MET A 174 -28.40 -22.77 -7.43
C MET A 174 -28.43 -21.25 -7.49
N THR A 175 -28.55 -20.66 -8.68
CA THR A 175 -28.82 -19.23 -8.86
C THR A 175 -30.34 -19.02 -8.86
N LEU A 176 -30.87 -18.36 -7.82
CA LEU A 176 -32.31 -18.24 -7.59
C LEU A 176 -32.69 -16.80 -7.22
N ASP A 177 -33.80 -16.34 -7.79
CA ASP A 177 -34.59 -15.19 -7.35
C ASP A 177 -35.80 -15.77 -6.59
N PHE A 178 -35.85 -15.60 -5.26
CA PHE A 178 -36.88 -16.22 -4.44
C PHE A 178 -38.18 -15.43 -4.43
N ASN A 179 -38.11 -14.12 -4.65
CA ASN A 179 -39.24 -13.20 -4.55
C ASN A 179 -39.80 -12.79 -5.93
N ASN A 180 -39.18 -13.26 -7.02
CA ASN A 180 -39.47 -12.92 -8.41
C ASN A 180 -39.50 -11.40 -8.67
N ASP A 181 -38.69 -10.64 -7.93
CA ASP A 181 -38.58 -9.19 -8.10
C ASP A 181 -37.67 -8.78 -9.26
N GLY A 182 -37.09 -9.76 -9.96
CA GLY A 182 -36.14 -9.58 -11.04
C GLY A 182 -34.70 -9.40 -10.54
N ARG A 183 -34.41 -9.66 -9.27
CA ARG A 183 -33.07 -9.63 -8.68
C ARG A 183 -32.74 -10.97 -8.06
N ILE A 184 -31.56 -11.47 -8.39
CA ILE A 184 -31.06 -12.73 -7.83
C ILE A 184 -30.78 -12.55 -6.32
N ASP A 185 -31.36 -13.41 -5.51
CA ASP A 185 -31.21 -13.46 -4.05
C ASP A 185 -30.10 -14.43 -3.62
N GLN A 186 -29.91 -15.50 -4.38
CA GLN A 186 -28.92 -16.55 -4.16
C GLN A 186 -28.12 -16.79 -5.43
N PHE A 187 -26.80 -16.80 -5.32
CA PHE A 187 -25.89 -16.97 -6.46
C PHE A 187 -25.24 -18.36 -6.47
N GLY A 188 -25.07 -18.92 -7.67
CA GLY A 188 -24.42 -20.20 -7.89
C GLY A 188 -22.92 -20.17 -7.57
N LEU A 189 -22.20 -19.12 -7.94
CA LEU A 189 -20.75 -19.03 -7.68
C LEU A 189 -20.20 -17.61 -7.56
N GLN A 190 -18.97 -17.51 -7.06
CA GLN A 190 -18.13 -16.31 -7.15
C GLN A 190 -16.67 -16.72 -7.35
N PHE A 191 -15.93 -15.95 -8.16
CA PHE A 191 -14.49 -16.14 -8.40
C PHE A 191 -13.73 -14.80 -8.29
N SER A 192 -12.40 -14.87 -8.13
CA SER A 192 -11.54 -13.68 -8.17
C SER A 192 -11.37 -13.16 -9.60
N SER A 193 -11.85 -11.95 -9.90
CA SER A 193 -11.74 -11.33 -11.23
C SER A 193 -10.39 -10.66 -11.52
N GLY A 194 -9.43 -10.73 -10.58
CA GLY A 194 -8.09 -10.17 -10.72
C GLY A 194 -7.10 -11.12 -11.40
N LEU A 195 -5.82 -10.71 -11.43
CA LEU A 195 -4.72 -11.45 -12.06
C LEU A 195 -4.74 -12.94 -11.73
N VAL A 196 -4.83 -13.26 -10.45
CA VAL A 196 -4.78 -14.63 -9.93
C VAL A 196 -5.86 -15.51 -10.55
N GLY A 197 -7.12 -15.05 -10.55
CA GLY A 197 -8.22 -15.86 -11.08
C GLY A 197 -8.11 -16.03 -12.58
N VAL A 198 -7.85 -14.96 -13.33
CA VAL A 198 -7.68 -15.07 -14.79
C VAL A 198 -6.51 -16.00 -15.13
N TYR A 199 -5.40 -15.91 -14.40
CA TYR A 199 -4.26 -16.80 -14.58
C TYR A 199 -4.61 -18.26 -14.30
N GLY A 200 -5.25 -18.55 -13.17
CA GLY A 200 -5.63 -19.92 -12.78
C GLY A 200 -6.53 -20.60 -13.82
N PHE A 201 -7.58 -19.92 -14.28
CA PHE A 201 -8.46 -20.46 -15.34
C PHE A 201 -7.74 -20.56 -16.69
N SER A 202 -6.81 -19.65 -17.00
CA SER A 202 -6.00 -19.74 -18.21
C SER A 202 -5.11 -20.98 -18.23
N ARG A 203 -4.51 -21.32 -17.09
CA ARG A 203 -3.70 -22.54 -16.92
C ARG A 203 -4.55 -23.80 -17.03
N GLN A 204 -5.75 -23.82 -16.47
CA GLN A 204 -6.70 -24.94 -16.64
C GLN A 204 -7.13 -25.15 -18.11
N ALA A 205 -7.24 -24.07 -18.90
CA ALA A 205 -7.46 -24.14 -20.34
C ALA A 205 -6.24 -24.65 -21.13
N GLY A 206 -5.08 -24.80 -20.49
CA GLY A 206 -3.80 -25.19 -21.10
C GLY A 206 -2.99 -24.02 -21.66
N GLY A 207 -3.38 -22.77 -21.34
CA GLY A 207 -2.63 -21.57 -21.70
C GLY A 207 -1.58 -21.22 -20.65
N ASP A 208 -0.76 -20.22 -20.95
CA ASP A 208 0.12 -19.55 -19.98
C ASP A 208 0.26 -18.08 -20.40
N PHE A 209 0.61 -17.20 -19.47
CA PHE A 209 0.82 -15.78 -19.76
C PHE A 209 2.20 -15.51 -20.35
N PHE A 210 3.16 -16.39 -20.09
CA PHE A 210 4.53 -16.17 -20.54
C PHE A 210 5.17 -17.45 -21.08
N VAL A 211 6.07 -17.25 -22.04
CA VAL A 211 7.19 -18.19 -22.25
C VAL A 211 8.31 -17.78 -21.32
N THR A 212 8.74 -18.70 -20.45
CA THR A 212 9.85 -18.50 -19.51
C THR A 212 11.14 -19.12 -20.03
N ASP A 213 12.28 -18.66 -19.53
CA ASP A 213 13.56 -19.35 -19.72
C ASP A 213 13.74 -20.52 -18.73
N GLU A 214 14.88 -21.21 -18.82
CA GLU A 214 15.23 -22.32 -17.92
C GLU A 214 15.23 -21.93 -16.43
N GLN A 215 15.39 -20.64 -16.12
CA GLN A 215 15.35 -20.09 -14.77
C GLN A 215 13.94 -19.65 -14.33
N GLY A 216 12.93 -19.83 -15.19
CA GLY A 216 11.55 -19.43 -14.92
C GLY A 216 11.27 -17.94 -15.13
N THR A 217 12.20 -17.19 -15.73
CA THR A 217 12.05 -15.75 -15.96
C THR A 217 11.20 -15.50 -17.22
N PRO A 218 10.11 -14.72 -17.17
CA PRO A 218 9.31 -14.37 -18.34
C PRO A 218 10.14 -13.68 -19.43
N ARG A 219 10.09 -14.23 -20.66
CA ARG A 219 10.81 -13.71 -21.84
C ARG A 219 9.90 -13.10 -22.88
N LYS A 220 8.71 -13.68 -23.06
CA LYS A 220 7.74 -13.24 -24.06
C LYS A 220 6.33 -13.45 -23.53
N SER A 221 5.44 -12.51 -23.82
CA SER A 221 4.02 -12.65 -23.52
C SER A 221 3.36 -13.67 -24.45
N THR A 222 2.47 -14.48 -23.88
CA THR A 222 1.51 -15.37 -24.56
C THR A 222 0.09 -15.12 -24.07
N ILE A 223 -0.14 -13.94 -23.47
CA ILE A 223 -1.44 -13.57 -22.87
C ILE A 223 -2.56 -13.48 -23.91
N ASN A 224 -2.24 -13.31 -25.19
CA ASN A 224 -3.21 -13.32 -26.30
C ASN A 224 -3.43 -14.69 -26.94
N SER A 225 -2.98 -15.78 -26.29
CA SER A 225 -3.20 -17.14 -26.78
C SER A 225 -4.69 -17.52 -26.84
N PRO A 226 -5.07 -18.46 -27.73
CA PRO A 226 -6.45 -18.96 -27.80
C PRO A 226 -6.96 -19.53 -26.48
N GLU A 227 -6.09 -20.14 -25.68
CA GLU A 227 -6.40 -20.73 -24.39
C GLU A 227 -6.73 -19.67 -23.34
N VAL A 228 -5.96 -18.57 -23.29
CA VAL A 228 -6.27 -17.42 -22.42
C VAL A 228 -7.56 -16.73 -22.87
N LEU A 229 -7.79 -16.60 -24.17
CA LEU A 229 -9.05 -16.09 -24.71
C LEU A 229 -10.24 -16.95 -24.28
N LYS A 230 -10.10 -18.29 -24.35
CA LYS A 230 -11.13 -19.24 -23.89
C LYS A 230 -11.45 -19.03 -22.41
N ALA A 231 -10.42 -18.96 -21.56
CA ALA A 231 -10.60 -18.75 -20.12
C ALA A 231 -11.26 -17.41 -19.80
N LEU A 232 -10.79 -16.32 -20.40
CA LEU A 232 -11.34 -14.99 -20.17
C LEU A 232 -12.79 -14.86 -20.67
N THR A 233 -13.10 -15.48 -21.81
CA THR A 233 -14.47 -15.53 -22.35
C THR A 233 -15.38 -16.35 -21.43
N PHE A 234 -14.91 -17.49 -20.95
CA PHE A 234 -15.67 -18.31 -20.00
C PHE A 234 -16.00 -17.53 -18.72
N LEU A 235 -15.00 -16.89 -18.10
CA LEU A 235 -15.20 -16.09 -16.89
C LEU A 235 -16.18 -14.92 -17.11
N ARG A 236 -16.12 -14.26 -18.28
CA ARG A 236 -17.06 -13.21 -18.66
C ARG A 236 -18.48 -13.75 -18.81
N ASP A 237 -18.64 -14.87 -19.52
CA ASP A 237 -19.94 -15.47 -19.79
C ASP A 237 -20.64 -15.93 -18.49
N LEU A 238 -19.88 -16.47 -17.52
CA LEU A 238 -20.41 -16.80 -16.19
C LEU A 238 -21.14 -15.60 -15.53
N ASN A 239 -20.62 -14.38 -15.73
CA ASN A 239 -21.15 -13.17 -15.12
C ASN A 239 -22.28 -12.54 -15.95
N PHE A 240 -22.08 -12.36 -17.25
CA PHE A 240 -22.97 -11.52 -18.08
C PHE A 240 -23.90 -12.28 -19.02
N LYS A 241 -23.69 -13.58 -19.22
CA LYS A 241 -24.52 -14.42 -20.08
C LYS A 241 -25.30 -15.44 -19.27
N ASP A 242 -24.63 -16.09 -18.33
CA ASP A 242 -25.22 -17.07 -17.44
C ASP A 242 -25.79 -16.45 -16.16
N GLU A 243 -25.32 -15.26 -15.79
CA GLU A 243 -25.74 -14.50 -14.61
C GLU A 243 -25.68 -15.31 -13.30
N VAL A 244 -24.73 -16.27 -13.22
CA VAL A 244 -24.56 -17.15 -12.04
C VAL A 244 -23.56 -16.63 -11.02
N VAL A 245 -22.90 -15.51 -11.33
CA VAL A 245 -21.85 -14.89 -10.52
C VAL A 245 -22.44 -13.81 -9.62
N LEU A 246 -22.05 -13.79 -8.35
CA LEU A 246 -22.21 -12.60 -7.52
C LEU A 246 -21.30 -11.49 -8.06
N SER A 247 -21.85 -10.64 -8.93
CA SER A 247 -21.13 -9.53 -9.56
C SER A 247 -20.80 -8.42 -8.57
N SER A 248 -19.61 -7.84 -8.67
CA SER A 248 -19.28 -6.58 -7.98
C SER A 248 -19.98 -5.37 -8.59
N ALA A 249 -20.36 -5.44 -9.87
CA ALA A 249 -21.02 -4.35 -10.60
C ALA A 249 -22.51 -4.17 -10.27
N THR A 250 -23.17 -5.20 -9.73
CA THR A 250 -24.51 -5.05 -9.13
C THR A 250 -24.47 -4.19 -7.87
N GLY A 251 -23.26 -3.83 -7.40
CA GLY A 251 -23.02 -2.76 -6.44
C GLY A 251 -23.83 -2.95 -5.19
N ALA A 252 -23.52 -4.05 -4.54
CA ALA A 252 -23.55 -4.03 -3.11
C ALA A 252 -22.12 -4.25 -2.65
N GLY A 253 -21.69 -3.58 -1.57
CA GLY A 253 -20.49 -3.91 -0.80
C GLY A 253 -20.59 -5.30 -0.14
N ARG A 254 -21.15 -6.27 -0.85
CA ARG A 254 -21.31 -7.68 -0.54
C ARG A 254 -20.00 -8.38 -0.89
N ASP A 255 -19.13 -8.39 0.10
CA ASP A 255 -17.93 -9.24 0.10
C ASP A 255 -18.33 -10.72 -0.09
N ALA A 256 -17.72 -11.40 -1.06
CA ALA A 256 -18.09 -12.78 -1.44
C ALA A 256 -17.97 -13.77 -0.27
N GLN A 257 -16.97 -13.57 0.60
CA GLN A 257 -16.79 -14.40 1.79
C GLN A 257 -17.94 -14.19 2.79
N THR A 258 -18.44 -12.96 2.89
CA THR A 258 -19.56 -12.59 3.73
C THR A 258 -20.89 -13.12 3.18
N GLU A 259 -21.10 -13.08 1.87
CA GLU A 259 -22.28 -13.69 1.24
C GLU A 259 -22.29 -15.21 1.34
N PHE A 260 -21.12 -15.85 1.21
CA PHE A 260 -20.95 -17.25 1.55
C PHE A 260 -21.31 -17.49 3.02
N SER A 261 -20.78 -16.69 3.94
CA SER A 261 -21.08 -16.79 5.39
C SER A 261 -22.57 -16.62 5.72
N ASN A 262 -23.32 -15.93 4.88
CA ASN A 262 -24.77 -15.73 5.01
C ASN A 262 -25.60 -16.83 4.35
N GLY A 263 -24.99 -17.79 3.67
CA GLY A 263 -25.68 -18.88 2.98
C GLY A 263 -26.34 -18.47 1.67
N ARG A 264 -25.95 -17.32 1.09
CA ARG A 264 -26.48 -16.80 -0.18
C ARG A 264 -25.61 -17.12 -1.40
N LEU A 265 -24.50 -17.83 -1.20
CA LEU A 265 -23.56 -18.23 -2.24
C LEU A 265 -23.31 -19.74 -2.15
N ALA A 266 -23.50 -20.46 -3.26
CA ALA A 266 -23.31 -21.91 -3.28
C ALA A 266 -21.84 -22.33 -3.40
N MET A 267 -21.04 -21.66 -4.23
CA MET A 267 -19.63 -21.96 -4.46
C MET A 267 -18.75 -20.70 -4.40
N LEU A 268 -17.62 -20.78 -3.70
CA LEU A 268 -16.63 -19.71 -3.59
C LEU A 268 -15.27 -20.23 -4.12
N LEU A 269 -14.85 -19.72 -5.27
CA LEU A 269 -13.75 -20.26 -6.09
C LEU A 269 -12.45 -19.47 -5.94
N GLY A 270 -11.31 -20.17 -5.91
CA GLY A 270 -10.00 -19.55 -6.01
C GLY A 270 -9.49 -18.92 -4.70
N TYR A 271 -9.99 -19.40 -3.56
CA TYR A 271 -9.53 -18.97 -2.24
C TYR A 271 -8.71 -20.07 -1.58
N GLY A 272 -7.76 -19.69 -0.73
CA GLY A 272 -6.96 -20.62 0.04
C GLY A 272 -7.52 -20.91 1.43
N ARG A 273 -6.74 -21.65 2.23
CA ARG A 273 -7.10 -22.15 3.55
C ARG A 273 -7.24 -21.07 4.62
N TRP A 274 -6.76 -19.85 4.38
CA TRP A 274 -6.88 -18.74 5.32
C TRP A 274 -8.34 -18.40 5.71
N LEU A 275 -9.34 -18.83 4.92
CA LEU A 275 -10.77 -18.70 5.25
C LEU A 275 -11.31 -19.81 6.17
N THR A 276 -10.64 -20.95 6.25
CA THR A 276 -11.10 -22.15 6.98
C THR A 276 -11.40 -21.86 8.45
N PRO A 277 -10.55 -21.15 9.24
CA PRO A 277 -10.89 -20.85 10.63
C PRO A 277 -12.17 -20.02 10.78
N ARG A 278 -12.34 -18.98 9.93
CA ARG A 278 -13.55 -18.16 9.89
C ARG A 278 -14.79 -19.02 9.60
N PHE A 279 -14.69 -19.95 8.66
CA PHE A 279 -15.83 -20.80 8.28
C PHE A 279 -16.11 -21.92 9.31
N ARG A 280 -15.12 -22.38 10.08
CA ARG A 280 -15.33 -23.33 11.19
C ARG A 280 -16.12 -22.72 12.34
N GLU A 281 -16.02 -21.41 12.56
CA GLU A 281 -16.84 -20.68 13.54
C GLU A 281 -18.30 -20.50 13.09
N MET A 282 -18.61 -20.75 11.81
CA MET A 282 -19.97 -20.65 11.29
C MET A 282 -20.80 -21.90 11.61
N ASN A 283 -22.01 -21.69 12.11
CA ASN A 283 -22.96 -22.76 12.46
C ASN A 283 -24.30 -22.68 11.71
N LYS A 284 -24.39 -21.86 10.65
CA LYS A 284 -25.64 -21.61 9.92
C LYS A 284 -26.00 -22.69 8.90
N PHE A 285 -25.01 -23.34 8.30
CA PHE A 285 -25.17 -24.38 7.27
C PHE A 285 -23.92 -25.25 7.20
N ARG A 286 -24.04 -26.45 6.63
CA ARG A 286 -22.90 -27.36 6.41
C ARG A 286 -22.13 -26.96 5.15
N TRP A 287 -20.81 -26.98 5.22
CA TRP A 287 -19.92 -26.63 4.11
C TRP A 287 -18.74 -27.61 4.01
N ASP A 288 -18.09 -27.62 2.85
CA ASP A 288 -16.84 -28.37 2.62
C ASP A 288 -15.92 -27.64 1.63
N ALA A 289 -14.73 -28.18 1.40
CA ALA A 289 -13.81 -27.73 0.37
C ALA A 289 -13.55 -28.82 -0.68
N ALA A 290 -13.43 -28.42 -1.94
CA ALA A 290 -13.13 -29.31 -3.06
C ALA A 290 -12.02 -28.74 -3.94
N GLU A 291 -11.40 -29.60 -4.75
CA GLU A 291 -10.42 -29.18 -5.75
C GLU A 291 -11.09 -28.25 -6.78
N MET A 292 -10.29 -27.35 -7.37
CA MET A 292 -10.79 -26.49 -8.46
C MET A 292 -11.22 -27.34 -9.66
N PRO A 293 -12.27 -26.95 -10.40
CA PRO A 293 -12.71 -27.69 -11.57
C PRO A 293 -11.64 -27.67 -12.65
N ARG A 294 -11.49 -28.77 -13.39
CA ARG A 294 -10.54 -28.88 -14.50
C ARG A 294 -11.17 -28.43 -15.81
N GLU A 295 -10.32 -28.20 -16.80
CA GLU A 295 -10.75 -28.12 -18.19
C GLU A 295 -9.88 -29.06 -19.02
N LYS A 296 -8.92 -28.51 -19.77
CA LYS A 296 -7.92 -29.29 -20.49
C LYS A 296 -6.91 -29.88 -19.51
N GLU A 297 -6.47 -29.05 -18.57
CA GLU A 297 -5.50 -29.39 -17.54
C GLU A 297 -6.11 -29.24 -16.14
N ARG A 298 -5.52 -29.93 -15.16
CA ARG A 298 -5.72 -29.64 -13.73
C ARG A 298 -4.72 -28.57 -13.33
N PHE A 299 -5.19 -27.53 -12.66
CA PHE A 299 -4.31 -26.47 -12.18
C PHE A 299 -4.86 -25.81 -10.93
N SER A 300 -3.97 -25.49 -10.00
CA SER A 300 -4.23 -24.67 -8.81
C SER A 300 -3.02 -23.81 -8.52
N ILE A 301 -3.21 -22.75 -7.74
CA ILE A 301 -2.15 -21.81 -7.38
C ILE A 301 -1.68 -22.09 -5.97
N ILE A 302 -0.36 -22.07 -5.77
CA ILE A 302 0.28 -22.08 -4.45
C ILE A 302 0.49 -20.65 -3.98
N TYR A 303 0.00 -20.34 -2.79
CA TYR A 303 0.41 -19.18 -2.00
C TYR A 303 1.36 -19.65 -0.91
N THR A 304 2.51 -19.00 -0.80
CA THR A 304 3.51 -19.39 0.21
C THR A 304 4.36 -18.20 0.61
N VAL A 305 4.88 -18.29 1.83
CA VAL A 305 5.76 -17.31 2.46
C VAL A 305 6.93 -18.09 3.03
N ALA A 306 8.14 -17.55 2.91
CA ALA A 306 9.33 -18.10 3.56
C ALA A 306 9.76 -17.25 4.75
N TYR A 307 10.57 -17.84 5.62
CA TYR A 307 11.52 -17.09 6.42
C TYR A 307 12.79 -16.88 5.60
N SER A 308 13.25 -15.63 5.52
CA SER A 308 14.54 -15.25 4.93
C SER A 308 15.41 -14.54 5.96
N ILE A 309 16.72 -14.60 5.73
CA ILE A 309 17.73 -13.93 6.57
C ILE A 309 18.34 -12.76 5.81
N SER A 310 18.51 -11.62 6.47
CA SER A 310 19.18 -10.45 5.89
C SER A 310 20.62 -10.79 5.53
N ALA A 311 21.07 -10.45 4.31
CA ALA A 311 22.48 -10.55 3.93
C ALA A 311 23.41 -9.67 4.81
N LYS A 312 22.84 -8.70 5.53
CA LYS A 312 23.58 -7.79 6.43
C LYS A 312 23.48 -8.18 7.91
N THR A 313 22.87 -9.31 8.26
CA THR A 313 22.81 -9.75 9.65
C THR A 313 24.23 -9.91 10.23
N LYS A 314 24.41 -9.50 11.48
CA LYS A 314 25.67 -9.72 12.21
C LYS A 314 25.75 -11.09 12.87
N HIS A 315 24.61 -11.80 12.90
CA HIS A 315 24.43 -13.04 13.67
C HIS A 315 23.78 -14.13 12.78
N PRO A 316 24.44 -14.51 11.66
CA PRO A 316 23.84 -15.42 10.68
C PRO A 316 23.55 -16.82 11.23
N LYS A 317 24.33 -17.30 12.20
CA LYS A 317 24.14 -18.63 12.81
C LYS A 317 22.93 -18.64 13.73
N GLU A 318 22.84 -17.68 14.65
CA GLU A 318 21.73 -17.51 15.58
C GLU A 318 20.42 -17.20 14.85
N ALA A 319 20.48 -16.40 13.78
CA ALA A 319 19.33 -16.16 12.89
C ALA A 319 18.86 -17.45 12.20
N PHE A 320 19.79 -18.32 11.79
CA PHE A 320 19.47 -19.60 11.17
C PHE A 320 18.96 -20.64 12.17
N GLU A 321 19.42 -20.62 13.43
CA GLU A 321 18.86 -21.42 14.52
C GLU A 321 17.38 -21.07 14.73
N LEU A 322 17.06 -19.77 14.81
CA LEU A 322 15.66 -19.30 14.90
C LEU A 322 14.83 -19.75 13.70
N LEU A 323 15.33 -19.50 12.48
CA LEU A 323 14.65 -19.90 11.25
C LEU A 323 14.41 -21.42 11.20
N SER A 324 15.41 -22.23 11.57
CA SER A 324 15.33 -23.69 11.59
C SER A 324 14.31 -24.20 12.62
N TYR A 325 14.25 -23.56 13.79
CA TYR A 325 13.26 -23.89 14.82
C TYR A 325 11.83 -23.56 14.36
N LEU A 326 11.63 -22.37 13.77
CA LEU A 326 10.31 -21.93 13.29
C LEU A 326 9.80 -22.77 12.11
N THR A 327 10.71 -23.26 11.26
CA THR A 327 10.39 -24.09 10.08
C THR A 327 10.54 -25.59 10.33
N GLY A 328 10.96 -26.00 11.52
CA GLY A 328 11.07 -27.40 11.90
C GLY A 328 9.73 -28.03 12.32
N PRO A 329 9.72 -29.33 12.68
CA PRO A 329 8.52 -30.06 13.05
C PRO A 329 7.68 -29.40 14.15
N VAL A 330 8.31 -28.93 15.22
CA VAL A 330 7.61 -28.29 16.36
C VAL A 330 6.98 -26.96 15.94
N GLY A 331 7.73 -26.11 15.23
CA GLY A 331 7.27 -24.80 14.79
C GLY A 331 6.10 -24.90 13.80
N GLN A 332 6.19 -25.82 12.84
CA GLN A 332 5.13 -26.01 11.87
C GLN A 332 3.91 -26.75 12.43
N ALA A 333 4.09 -27.70 13.36
CA ALA A 333 2.97 -28.38 14.02
C ALA A 333 2.09 -27.39 14.81
N LEU A 334 2.69 -26.51 15.62
CA LEU A 334 1.96 -25.51 16.40
C LEU A 334 1.23 -24.48 15.51
N ASN A 335 1.82 -24.10 14.38
CA ASN A 335 1.13 -23.26 13.39
C ASN A 335 -0.01 -24.01 12.67
N SER A 336 0.17 -25.31 12.42
CA SER A 336 -0.81 -26.18 11.76
C SER A 336 -2.07 -26.38 12.59
N ASP A 337 -1.94 -26.50 13.91
CA ASP A 337 -3.05 -26.76 14.83
C ASP A 337 -4.14 -25.68 14.78
N LEU A 338 -3.79 -24.45 14.38
CA LEU A 338 -4.75 -23.36 14.19
C LEU A 338 -5.56 -23.48 12.88
N GLY A 339 -5.14 -24.37 11.96
CA GLY A 339 -5.86 -24.71 10.73
C GLY A 339 -5.83 -23.63 9.64
N LEU A 340 -4.96 -22.61 9.74
CA LEU A 340 -4.87 -21.51 8.76
C LEU A 340 -4.16 -21.88 7.46
N ALA A 341 -3.05 -22.60 7.56
CA ALA A 341 -2.17 -22.90 6.43
C ALA A 341 -1.63 -24.34 6.53
N ILE A 342 -1.11 -24.84 5.42
CA ILE A 342 -0.54 -26.19 5.29
C ILE A 342 0.95 -26.11 5.69
N PRO A 343 1.43 -27.00 6.57
CA PRO A 343 2.85 -27.15 6.85
C PRO A 343 3.64 -27.37 5.55
N ALA A 344 4.73 -26.64 5.38
CA ALA A 344 5.63 -26.81 4.25
C ALA A 344 6.49 -28.08 4.29
N ILE A 345 6.63 -28.73 5.46
CA ILE A 345 7.26 -30.06 5.59
C ILE A 345 6.25 -31.19 5.53
N ARG A 346 6.56 -32.23 4.76
CA ARG A 346 5.66 -33.36 4.47
C ARG A 346 5.37 -34.18 5.72
N SER A 347 6.36 -34.42 6.57
CA SER A 347 6.17 -35.15 7.84
C SER A 347 5.07 -34.58 8.73
N VAL A 348 4.93 -33.24 8.80
CA VAL A 348 3.87 -32.58 9.58
C VAL A 348 2.59 -32.45 8.77
N ALA A 349 2.66 -32.10 7.49
CA ALA A 349 1.49 -31.94 6.63
C ALA A 349 0.66 -33.22 6.49
N TYR A 350 1.31 -34.40 6.53
CA TYR A 350 0.63 -35.69 6.49
C TYR A 350 0.38 -36.30 7.88
N SER A 351 0.60 -35.55 8.96
CA SER A 351 0.31 -35.97 10.33
C SER A 351 -1.06 -35.48 10.82
N ASP A 352 -1.45 -35.91 12.02
CA ASP A 352 -2.69 -35.49 12.67
C ASP A 352 -2.72 -33.98 12.99
N HIS A 353 -1.56 -33.32 13.05
CA HIS A 353 -1.46 -31.86 13.20
C HIS A 353 -2.10 -31.08 12.03
N PHE A 354 -2.21 -31.69 10.85
CA PHE A 354 -2.86 -31.07 9.69
C PHE A 354 -4.08 -31.86 9.20
N ILE A 355 -3.99 -33.19 9.12
CA ILE A 355 -5.06 -34.01 8.55
C ILE A 355 -6.31 -34.04 9.46
N ASN A 356 -6.22 -33.66 10.74
CA ASN A 356 -7.40 -33.36 11.54
C ASN A 356 -7.15 -32.48 12.80
N PRO A 357 -7.18 -31.14 12.69
CA PRO A 357 -7.07 -30.27 13.88
C PRO A 357 -8.38 -30.13 14.68
N LYS A 358 -9.37 -31.03 14.46
CA LYS A 358 -10.77 -31.10 14.97
C LYS A 358 -11.86 -30.52 14.06
N GLY A 359 -12.11 -31.09 12.89
CA GLY A 359 -13.29 -30.71 12.10
C GLY A 359 -13.75 -31.65 10.98
N ASP A 360 -15.07 -31.60 10.75
CA ASP A 360 -15.93 -32.27 9.75
C ASP A 360 -15.70 -31.81 8.28
N VAL A 361 -14.47 -31.43 7.91
CA VAL A 361 -14.09 -30.87 6.60
C VAL A 361 -12.96 -31.69 5.99
N ASP A 362 -12.96 -31.94 4.68
CA ASP A 362 -11.87 -32.69 4.01
C ASP A 362 -10.61 -31.82 3.83
N ASP A 363 -9.81 -31.72 4.90
CA ASP A 363 -8.51 -31.03 4.88
C ASP A 363 -7.53 -31.60 3.84
N ARG A 364 -7.74 -32.85 3.39
CA ARG A 364 -6.91 -33.48 2.36
C ARG A 364 -7.15 -32.90 0.97
N ALA A 365 -8.27 -32.22 0.73
CA ALA A 365 -8.51 -31.53 -0.55
C ALA A 365 -7.38 -30.54 -0.87
N PHE A 366 -6.91 -29.81 0.13
CA PHE A 366 -5.79 -28.89 0.00
C PHE A 366 -4.46 -29.61 -0.29
N LEU A 367 -4.20 -30.76 0.35
CA LEU A 367 -2.98 -31.54 0.07
C LEU A 367 -2.99 -32.16 -1.32
N ARG A 368 -4.13 -32.69 -1.80
CA ARG A 368 -4.21 -33.32 -3.13
C ARG A 368 -3.91 -32.35 -4.26
N THR A 369 -4.25 -31.07 -4.09
CA THR A 369 -3.96 -30.05 -5.11
C THR A 369 -2.47 -29.76 -5.29
N ILE A 370 -1.59 -30.04 -4.31
CA ILE A 370 -0.15 -29.70 -4.40
C ILE A 370 0.55 -30.45 -5.54
N GLU A 371 0.01 -31.59 -5.97
CA GLU A 371 0.56 -32.44 -7.03
C GLU A 371 0.64 -31.72 -8.38
N TYR A 372 -0.27 -30.76 -8.62
CA TYR A 372 -0.38 -30.01 -9.88
C TYR A 372 -0.46 -28.49 -9.66
N ALA A 373 -0.24 -28.03 -8.43
CA ALA A 373 -0.26 -26.61 -8.13
C ALA A 373 1.10 -25.96 -8.38
N GLU A 374 1.08 -24.72 -8.86
CA GLU A 374 2.28 -23.93 -9.13
C GLU A 374 2.18 -22.56 -8.44
N VAL A 375 3.32 -21.99 -8.07
CA VAL A 375 3.38 -20.58 -7.67
C VAL A 375 3.20 -19.72 -8.92
N ILE A 376 2.47 -18.60 -8.80
CA ILE A 376 2.25 -17.67 -9.92
C ILE A 376 3.62 -17.25 -10.51
N PRO A 377 3.76 -17.18 -11.85
CA PRO A 377 4.99 -16.78 -12.50
C PRO A 377 5.49 -15.45 -11.97
N ARG A 378 6.78 -15.42 -11.63
CA ARG A 378 7.44 -14.21 -11.15
C ARG A 378 7.60 -13.25 -12.32
N THR A 379 7.09 -12.04 -12.19
CA THR A 379 7.38 -10.96 -13.14
C THR A 379 8.45 -10.04 -12.56
N PRO A 380 9.26 -9.36 -13.40
CA PRO A 380 10.30 -8.44 -12.90
C PRO A 380 9.79 -7.35 -11.97
N ASN A 381 8.52 -6.96 -12.12
CA ASN A 381 7.79 -6.04 -11.25
C ASN A 381 6.28 -6.42 -11.25
N PRO A 382 5.81 -7.16 -10.24
CA PRO A 382 4.41 -7.64 -10.16
C PRO A 382 3.37 -6.53 -10.14
N GLU A 383 3.69 -5.40 -9.52
CA GLU A 383 2.77 -4.27 -9.42
C GLU A 383 2.61 -3.56 -10.76
N GLU A 384 3.71 -3.29 -11.47
CA GLU A 384 3.63 -2.71 -12.82
C GLU A 384 2.91 -3.66 -13.79
N PHE A 385 3.13 -4.97 -13.66
CA PHE A 385 2.38 -5.96 -14.45
C PHE A 385 0.87 -5.93 -14.14
N ASN A 386 0.50 -5.91 -12.86
CA ASN A 386 -0.90 -5.76 -12.45
C ASN A 386 -1.51 -4.45 -12.95
N GLU A 387 -0.77 -3.34 -12.93
CA GLU A 387 -1.23 -2.07 -13.47
C GLU A 387 -1.52 -2.09 -14.97
N ILE A 388 -0.80 -2.92 -15.73
CA ILE A 388 -1.03 -3.10 -17.16
C ILE A 388 -2.29 -3.93 -17.39
N CYS A 389 -2.46 -5.02 -16.64
CA CYS A 389 -3.50 -6.02 -16.93
C CYS A 389 -4.84 -5.72 -16.24
N ASN A 390 -4.84 -5.24 -14.99
CA ASN A 390 -6.05 -5.08 -14.18
C ASN A 390 -7.15 -4.20 -14.80
N PRO A 391 -6.83 -3.05 -15.45
CA PRO A 391 -7.87 -2.25 -16.11
C PRO A 391 -8.62 -3.00 -17.19
N TYR A 392 -7.96 -3.91 -17.90
CA TYR A 392 -8.59 -4.74 -18.91
C TYR A 392 -9.43 -5.85 -18.30
N TRP A 393 -8.95 -6.50 -17.22
CA TRP A 393 -9.75 -7.46 -16.46
C TRP A 393 -11.03 -6.81 -15.94
N GLU A 394 -10.93 -5.60 -15.39
CA GLU A 394 -12.07 -4.84 -14.91
C GLU A 394 -13.06 -4.50 -16.03
N GLN A 395 -12.59 -4.00 -17.18
CA GLN A 395 -13.45 -3.70 -18.32
C GLN A 395 -14.17 -4.92 -18.89
N VAL A 396 -13.53 -6.09 -18.87
CA VAL A 396 -14.09 -7.33 -19.41
C VAL A 396 -15.00 -8.06 -18.40
N LEU A 397 -14.54 -8.23 -17.16
CA LEU A 397 -15.17 -9.11 -16.17
C LEU A 397 -16.10 -8.36 -15.19
N THR A 398 -15.89 -7.06 -15.00
CA THR A 398 -16.68 -6.24 -14.07
C THR A 398 -17.62 -5.29 -14.81
N LEU A 399 -17.11 -4.51 -15.77
CA LEU A 399 -17.89 -3.46 -16.42
C LEU A 399 -18.59 -3.94 -17.71
N ASN A 400 -18.17 -5.06 -18.29
CA ASN A 400 -18.63 -5.57 -19.60
C ASN A 400 -18.54 -4.53 -20.74
N THR A 401 -17.58 -3.62 -20.67
CA THR A 401 -17.37 -2.53 -21.65
C THR A 401 -16.41 -2.90 -22.77
N MET A 402 -15.69 -4.02 -22.65
CA MET A 402 -14.72 -4.49 -23.63
C MET A 402 -14.87 -6.00 -23.90
N GLN A 403 -14.68 -6.42 -25.15
CA GLN A 403 -14.66 -7.85 -25.50
C GLN A 403 -13.32 -8.50 -25.09
N PRO A 404 -13.33 -9.77 -24.67
CA PRO A 404 -12.12 -10.51 -24.30
C PRO A 404 -11.00 -10.46 -25.36
N ALA A 405 -11.34 -10.65 -26.64
CA ALA A 405 -10.36 -10.66 -27.72
C ALA A 405 -9.67 -9.29 -27.92
N ASP A 406 -10.44 -8.20 -27.84
CA ASP A 406 -9.90 -6.85 -27.98
C ASP A 406 -9.00 -6.46 -26.80
N ALA A 407 -9.41 -6.85 -25.57
CA ALA A 407 -8.62 -6.65 -24.37
C ALA A 407 -7.26 -7.33 -24.49
N LEU A 408 -7.22 -8.61 -24.85
CA LEU A 408 -5.98 -9.37 -25.01
C LEU A 408 -5.10 -8.82 -26.14
N LYS A 409 -5.70 -8.43 -27.27
CA LYS A 409 -4.98 -7.83 -28.41
C LYS A 409 -4.30 -6.50 -28.05
N GLN A 410 -4.92 -5.68 -27.21
CA GLN A 410 -4.35 -4.42 -26.74
C GLN A 410 -3.36 -4.60 -25.58
N MET A 411 -3.55 -5.64 -24.76
CA MET A 411 -2.73 -5.93 -23.59
C MET A 411 -1.37 -6.54 -23.96
N ASP A 412 -1.35 -7.51 -24.87
CA ASP A 412 -0.14 -8.24 -25.24
C ASP A 412 1.07 -7.36 -25.65
N PRO A 413 0.94 -6.33 -26.52
CA PRO A 413 2.07 -5.47 -26.85
C PRO A 413 2.58 -4.67 -25.63
N LYS A 414 1.70 -4.30 -24.70
CA LYS A 414 2.08 -3.60 -23.46
C LYS A 414 2.85 -4.52 -22.52
N VAL A 415 2.42 -5.77 -22.39
CA VAL A 415 3.14 -6.78 -21.61
C VAL A 415 4.51 -7.07 -22.23
N ASN A 416 4.60 -7.22 -23.55
CA ASN A 416 5.88 -7.40 -24.23
C ASN A 416 6.80 -6.18 -24.05
N ALA A 417 6.28 -4.96 -24.15
CA ALA A 417 7.06 -3.74 -23.89
C ALA A 417 7.55 -3.66 -22.43
N PHE A 418 6.72 -4.08 -21.47
CA PHE A 418 7.10 -4.24 -20.07
C PHE A 418 8.27 -5.22 -19.91
N LEU A 419 8.18 -6.42 -20.49
CA LEU A 419 9.26 -7.40 -20.43
C LEU A 419 10.56 -6.88 -21.06
N GLU A 420 10.48 -6.18 -22.19
CA GLU A 420 11.64 -5.60 -22.88
C GLU A 420 12.28 -4.44 -22.09
N LYS A 421 11.46 -3.57 -21.48
CA LYS A 421 11.92 -2.53 -20.55
C LYS A 421 12.78 -3.15 -19.45
N TRP A 422 12.29 -4.20 -18.80
CA TRP A 422 13.02 -4.86 -17.71
C TRP A 422 14.25 -5.63 -18.17
N ARG A 423 14.31 -6.05 -19.44
CA ARG A 423 15.50 -6.65 -20.06
C ARG A 423 16.60 -5.60 -20.33
N THR A 424 16.22 -4.42 -20.82
CA THR A 424 17.15 -3.36 -21.26
C THR A 424 17.69 -2.50 -20.12
N LEU A 425 17.00 -2.44 -18.98
CA LEU A 425 17.49 -1.75 -17.76
C LEU A 425 18.91 -2.22 -17.34
N ARG A 426 19.41 -3.37 -17.79
CA ARG A 426 20.81 -3.81 -17.55
C ARG A 426 21.91 -2.91 -18.17
N SER A 427 21.60 -1.90 -18.99
CA SER A 427 22.58 -1.22 -19.83
C SER A 427 23.10 0.16 -19.36
N TYR A 428 22.57 0.77 -18.29
CA TYR A 428 23.05 2.09 -17.85
C TYR A 428 24.35 2.03 -17.02
N PRO A 429 25.28 2.99 -17.22
CA PRO A 429 26.54 3.04 -16.47
C PRO A 429 26.29 3.38 -14.99
N LYS A 430 27.10 2.81 -14.11
CA LYS A 430 27.08 3.17 -12.69
C LYS A 430 27.52 4.61 -12.50
N VAL A 431 26.94 5.29 -11.51
CA VAL A 431 27.32 6.64 -11.11
C VAL A 431 28.79 6.64 -10.65
N ASN A 432 29.57 7.58 -11.16
CA ASN A 432 30.90 7.84 -10.65
C ASN A 432 30.83 8.72 -9.39
N TRP A 433 30.77 8.09 -8.22
CA TRP A 433 30.69 8.80 -6.94
C TRP A 433 31.88 9.71 -6.67
N THR A 434 33.08 9.38 -7.14
CA THR A 434 34.23 10.29 -6.97
C THR A 434 34.03 11.60 -7.70
N LEU A 435 33.49 11.56 -8.92
CA LEU A 435 33.13 12.74 -9.68
C LEU A 435 32.01 13.53 -8.98
N VAL A 436 30.95 12.86 -8.53
CA VAL A 436 29.81 13.51 -7.85
C VAL A 436 30.25 14.20 -6.56
N LEU A 437 31.03 13.51 -5.71
CA LEU A 437 31.55 14.08 -4.48
C LEU A 437 32.51 15.24 -4.74
N SER A 438 33.32 15.16 -5.81
CA SER A 438 34.20 16.26 -6.23
C SER A 438 33.38 17.49 -6.65
N ILE A 439 32.32 17.31 -7.44
CA ILE A 439 31.40 18.39 -7.84
C ILE A 439 30.72 18.99 -6.62
N LEU A 440 30.19 18.16 -5.71
CA LEU A 440 29.55 18.63 -4.48
C LEU A 440 30.54 19.40 -3.59
N ALA A 441 31.78 18.95 -3.46
CA ALA A 441 32.82 19.65 -2.71
C ALA A 441 33.14 21.02 -3.35
N VAL A 442 33.22 21.11 -4.68
CA VAL A 442 33.42 22.37 -5.40
C VAL A 442 32.22 23.31 -5.19
N LEU A 443 30.98 22.82 -5.35
CA LEU A 443 29.77 23.62 -5.12
C LEU A 443 29.66 24.10 -3.68
N LEU A 444 30.00 23.25 -2.70
CA LEU A 444 30.04 23.63 -1.30
C LEU A 444 31.11 24.69 -1.04
N THR A 445 32.29 24.56 -1.65
CA THR A 445 33.36 25.55 -1.52
C THR A 445 32.96 26.89 -2.13
N ILE A 446 32.29 26.88 -3.30
CA ILE A 446 31.74 28.08 -3.93
C ILE A 446 30.65 28.69 -3.04
N ALA A 447 29.73 27.88 -2.51
CA ALA A 447 28.65 28.36 -1.65
C ALA A 447 29.21 28.99 -0.37
N VAL A 448 30.18 28.34 0.29
CA VAL A 448 30.90 28.91 1.44
C VAL A 448 31.63 30.19 1.03
N GLY A 449 32.28 30.21 -0.13
CA GLY A 449 32.95 31.40 -0.66
C GLY A 449 31.99 32.56 -0.90
N VAL A 450 30.81 32.30 -1.47
CA VAL A 450 29.74 33.29 -1.71
C VAL A 450 29.15 33.76 -0.39
N ILE A 451 28.89 32.86 0.57
CA ILE A 451 28.42 33.23 1.91
C ILE A 451 29.48 34.12 2.57
N VAL A 452 30.74 33.70 2.61
CA VAL A 452 31.84 34.48 3.19
C VAL A 452 32.02 35.81 2.48
N TRP A 453 31.80 35.88 1.16
CA TRP A 453 31.84 37.11 0.35
C TRP A 453 30.65 38.03 0.62
N PHE A 454 29.43 37.49 0.70
CA PHE A 454 28.19 38.22 0.96
C PHE A 454 28.12 38.75 2.39
N PHE A 455 28.66 37.97 3.35
CA PHE A 455 28.86 38.38 4.73
C PHE A 455 30.20 39.09 4.95
N ARG A 456 31.03 39.27 3.92
CA ARG A 456 32.26 40.07 3.99
C ARG A 456 31.84 41.54 4.04
N ARG A 457 31.73 42.06 5.26
CA ARG A 457 31.40 43.47 5.48
C ARG A 457 32.52 44.40 5.01
N SER A 458 32.10 45.50 4.40
CA SER A 458 32.94 46.63 3.98
C SER A 458 33.29 47.51 5.19
N GLY A 459 34.29 47.14 6.00
CA GLY A 459 34.88 48.03 7.02
C GLY A 459 35.55 47.35 8.24
N PRO A 460 36.52 48.01 8.91
CA PRO A 460 37.21 47.46 10.07
C PRO A 460 36.32 47.48 11.33
N ILE A 461 36.08 46.30 11.92
CA ILE A 461 35.28 46.13 13.14
C ILE A 461 36.21 46.03 14.36
N GLY A 462 35.83 46.71 15.46
CA GLY A 462 36.51 46.60 16.76
C GLY A 462 36.50 45.17 17.33
N ARG A 463 37.45 44.87 18.22
CA ARG A 463 37.68 43.51 18.77
C ARG A 463 36.45 42.93 19.49
N LEU A 464 35.68 43.79 20.17
CA LEU A 464 34.48 43.44 20.94
C LEU A 464 33.31 43.02 20.03
N ALA A 465 32.99 43.83 19.02
CA ALA A 465 31.97 43.50 18.03
C ALA A 465 32.31 42.23 17.22
N ARG A 466 33.60 41.92 17.01
CA ARG A 466 34.06 40.65 16.42
C ARG A 466 33.81 39.44 17.33
N GLN A 467 33.88 39.62 18.65
CA GLN A 467 33.53 38.57 19.62
C GLN A 467 32.01 38.36 19.69
N GLU A 468 31.23 39.44 19.74
CA GLU A 468 29.76 39.37 19.73
C GLU A 468 29.23 38.69 18.47
N GLU A 469 29.76 39.02 17.29
CA GLU A 469 29.38 38.41 16.02
C GLU A 469 29.70 36.90 15.98
N ARG A 470 30.90 36.50 16.40
CA ARG A 470 31.27 35.07 16.50
C ARG A 470 30.35 34.33 17.46
N THR A 471 30.01 34.95 18.58
CA THR A 471 29.12 34.38 19.59
C THR A 471 27.71 34.23 19.02
N GLY A 472 27.20 35.22 18.29
CA GLY A 472 25.93 35.14 17.56
C GLY A 472 25.90 34.01 16.53
N TYR A 473 26.95 33.85 15.73
CA TYR A 473 27.05 32.73 14.79
C TYR A 473 27.11 31.38 15.49
N MET A 474 27.79 31.26 16.63
CA MET A 474 27.80 30.02 17.43
C MET A 474 26.42 29.67 17.99
N PHE A 475 25.61 30.66 18.39
CA PHE A 475 24.24 30.43 18.84
C PHE A 475 23.30 29.98 17.72
N ILE A 476 23.49 30.49 16.50
CA ILE A 476 22.65 30.13 15.34
C ILE A 476 23.16 28.86 14.63
N ALA A 477 24.44 28.50 14.81
CA ALA A 477 25.08 27.36 14.15
C ALA A 477 24.33 26.02 14.31
N PRO A 478 23.82 25.62 15.51
CA PRO A 478 23.05 24.38 15.64
C PRO A 478 21.80 24.35 14.75
N TRP A 479 21.10 25.48 14.61
CA TRP A 479 19.93 25.59 13.75
C TRP A 479 20.31 25.53 12.27
N ILE A 480 21.35 26.25 11.84
CA ILE A 480 21.85 26.22 10.46
C ILE A 480 22.32 24.81 10.09
N LEU A 481 23.09 24.16 10.96
CA LEU A 481 23.57 22.79 10.75
C LEU A 481 22.39 21.82 10.65
N GLY A 482 21.39 21.96 11.52
CA GLY A 482 20.16 21.17 11.45
C GLY A 482 19.44 21.32 10.12
N VAL A 483 19.24 22.56 9.65
CA VAL A 483 18.58 22.85 8.37
C VAL A 483 19.39 22.34 7.18
N LEU A 484 20.71 22.49 7.19
CA LEU A 484 21.57 22.00 6.10
C LEU A 484 21.58 20.47 6.03
N LEU A 485 21.76 19.80 7.17
CA LEU A 485 21.90 18.34 7.24
C LEU A 485 20.58 17.60 7.08
N PHE A 486 19.51 18.07 7.72
CA PHE A 486 18.22 17.37 7.74
C PHE A 486 17.18 17.99 6.80
N GLY A 487 17.38 19.22 6.33
CA GLY A 487 16.49 19.90 5.38
C GLY A 487 17.04 19.88 3.95
N LEU A 488 18.12 20.62 3.70
CA LEU A 488 18.63 20.86 2.34
C LEU A 488 19.35 19.65 1.75
N PHE A 489 20.13 18.91 2.54
CA PHE A 489 20.87 17.75 2.04
C PHE A 489 19.97 16.66 1.44
N PRO A 490 18.88 16.21 2.10
CA PRO A 490 17.94 15.26 1.50
C PRO A 490 17.28 15.78 0.22
N ILE A 491 16.95 17.09 0.16
CA ILE A 491 16.35 17.72 -1.02
C ILE A 491 17.31 17.63 -2.22
N PHE A 492 18.56 18.06 -2.06
CA PHE A 492 19.55 17.99 -3.14
C PHE A 492 19.89 16.54 -3.53
N THR A 493 19.91 15.62 -2.55
CA THR A 493 20.09 14.20 -2.83
C THR A 493 18.94 13.66 -3.67
N SER A 494 17.69 14.02 -3.37
CA SER A 494 16.53 13.66 -4.21
C SER A 494 16.64 14.24 -5.62
N LEU A 495 17.12 15.48 -5.79
CA LEU A 495 17.37 16.06 -7.13
C LEU A 495 18.43 15.30 -7.91
N PHE A 496 19.49 14.84 -7.25
CA PHE A 496 20.49 14.02 -7.90
C PHE A 496 19.92 12.64 -8.28
N LEU A 497 19.18 12.01 -7.37
CA LEU A 497 18.55 10.72 -7.59
C LEU A 497 17.45 10.78 -8.67
N SER A 498 16.83 11.94 -8.91
CA SER A 498 15.88 12.10 -10.01
C SER A 498 16.50 11.88 -11.39
N LEU A 499 17.82 12.06 -11.51
CA LEU A 499 18.61 11.81 -12.72
C LEU A 499 19.18 10.39 -12.77
N CYS A 500 18.81 9.53 -11.82
CA CYS A 500 19.36 8.20 -11.65
C CYS A 500 18.28 7.12 -11.68
N GLU A 501 18.68 5.90 -12.01
CA GLU A 501 17.92 4.69 -11.73
C GLU A 501 18.30 4.24 -10.33
N TRP A 502 17.37 4.39 -9.38
CA TRP A 502 17.56 3.94 -8.01
C TRP A 502 16.26 3.41 -7.44
N ASP A 503 16.36 2.37 -6.64
CA ASP A 503 15.26 1.54 -6.16
C ASP A 503 15.13 1.51 -4.64
N ALA A 504 15.83 2.42 -3.95
CA ALA A 504 15.92 2.56 -2.49
C ALA A 504 16.51 1.37 -1.72
N ILE A 505 16.70 0.21 -2.34
CA ILE A 505 17.20 -1.01 -1.70
C ILE A 505 18.67 -1.23 -2.03
N THR A 506 19.05 -0.98 -3.28
CA THR A 506 20.43 -1.12 -3.72
C THR A 506 21.30 -0.07 -3.04
N PRO A 507 22.51 -0.46 -2.58
CA PRO A 507 23.48 0.50 -2.05
C PRO A 507 23.72 1.63 -3.06
N LEU A 508 23.92 2.85 -2.55
CA LEU A 508 24.18 4.03 -3.39
C LEU A 508 25.34 3.80 -4.38
N SER A 509 26.33 2.98 -4.02
CA SER A 509 27.45 2.59 -4.89
C SER A 509 27.05 1.89 -6.21
N ASN A 510 25.85 1.31 -6.29
CA ASN A 510 25.33 0.62 -7.47
C ASN A 510 24.27 1.41 -8.25
N VAL A 511 24.01 2.66 -7.87
CA VAL A 511 23.09 3.57 -8.60
C VAL A 511 23.57 3.77 -10.04
N ARG A 512 22.64 3.81 -10.99
CA ARG A 512 22.95 4.01 -12.41
C ARG A 512 22.52 5.40 -12.88
N TRP A 513 23.33 5.99 -13.76
CA TRP A 513 23.09 7.33 -14.29
C TRP A 513 22.17 7.28 -15.51
N LEU A 514 21.03 7.96 -15.41
CA LEU A 514 20.01 8.06 -16.48
C LEU A 514 20.01 9.44 -17.16
N GLY A 515 20.55 10.47 -16.50
CA GLY A 515 20.36 11.86 -16.92
C GLY A 515 18.87 12.24 -16.89
N PHE A 516 18.38 12.90 -17.95
CA PHE A 516 16.98 13.36 -18.02
C PHE A 516 15.97 12.30 -18.47
N ALA A 517 16.36 11.02 -18.58
CA ALA A 517 15.47 9.97 -19.08
C ALA A 517 14.20 9.79 -18.23
N ASN A 518 14.28 9.96 -16.90
CA ASN A 518 13.11 9.91 -16.02
C ASN A 518 12.09 11.01 -16.37
N TYR A 519 12.56 12.23 -16.66
CA TYR A 519 11.69 13.34 -17.07
C TYR A 519 11.11 13.09 -18.46
N ALA A 520 11.94 12.66 -19.42
CA ALA A 520 11.47 12.32 -20.77
C ALA A 520 10.39 11.23 -20.73
N ARG A 521 10.59 10.17 -19.94
CA ARG A 521 9.61 9.10 -19.71
C ARG A 521 8.29 9.65 -19.17
N ALA A 522 8.33 10.51 -18.16
CA ALA A 522 7.13 11.10 -17.56
C ALA A 522 6.30 11.89 -18.59
N PHE A 523 6.94 12.69 -19.43
CA PHE A 523 6.23 13.55 -20.38
C PHE A 523 5.79 12.83 -21.67
N THR A 524 6.51 11.80 -22.11
CA THR A 524 6.32 11.21 -23.46
C THR A 524 5.79 9.78 -23.47
N VAL A 525 6.11 8.97 -22.46
CA VAL A 525 5.83 7.52 -22.48
C VAL A 525 4.70 7.14 -21.53
N GLU A 526 4.58 7.80 -20.38
CA GLU A 526 3.69 7.39 -19.28
C GLU A 526 2.35 8.14 -19.29
N PRO A 527 1.22 7.52 -19.71
CA PRO A 527 -0.07 8.22 -19.76
C PRO A 527 -0.60 8.59 -18.37
N LYS A 528 -0.27 7.77 -17.36
CA LYS A 528 -0.70 7.98 -15.97
C LYS A 528 -0.16 9.28 -15.37
N PHE A 529 0.99 9.76 -15.82
CA PHE A 529 1.53 11.06 -15.42
C PHE A 529 0.50 12.18 -15.68
N TRP A 530 -0.05 12.20 -16.90
CA TRP A 530 -1.04 13.20 -17.31
C TRP A 530 -2.39 13.00 -16.65
N ILE A 531 -2.81 11.74 -16.44
CA ILE A 531 -4.04 11.43 -15.71
C ILE A 531 -3.93 11.97 -14.27
N ALA A 532 -2.84 11.67 -13.57
CA ALA A 532 -2.67 12.06 -12.19
C ALA A 532 -2.58 13.58 -12.02
N LEU A 533 -1.89 14.25 -12.94
CA LEU A 533 -1.85 15.71 -12.99
C LEU A 533 -3.24 16.30 -13.25
N ARG A 534 -4.01 15.73 -14.20
CA ARG A 534 -5.37 16.19 -14.52
C ARG A 534 -6.32 16.03 -13.33
N VAL A 535 -6.32 14.87 -12.67
CA VAL A 535 -7.17 14.61 -11.49
C VAL A 535 -6.85 15.62 -10.39
N THR A 536 -5.56 15.83 -10.10
CA THR A 536 -5.09 16.77 -9.08
C THR A 536 -5.44 18.22 -9.45
N ALA A 537 -5.29 18.61 -10.71
CA ALA A 537 -5.62 19.94 -11.20
C ALA A 537 -7.13 20.22 -11.14
N ILE A 538 -7.97 19.29 -11.59
CA ILE A 538 -9.43 19.41 -11.51
C ILE A 538 -9.85 19.53 -10.05
N TYR A 539 -9.34 18.64 -9.19
CA TYR A 539 -9.59 18.71 -7.76
C TYR A 539 -9.20 20.07 -7.19
N SER A 540 -8.01 20.58 -7.49
CA SER A 540 -7.54 21.88 -6.99
C SER A 540 -8.40 23.05 -7.48
N ILE A 541 -8.74 23.09 -8.77
CA ILE A 541 -9.52 24.18 -9.38
C ILE A 541 -10.94 24.24 -8.80
N VAL A 542 -11.49 23.11 -8.36
CA VAL A 542 -12.86 23.04 -7.82
C VAL A 542 -12.86 23.17 -6.29
N SER A 543 -12.09 22.35 -5.59
CA SER A 543 -12.09 22.30 -4.11
C SER A 543 -11.58 23.57 -3.47
N VAL A 544 -10.53 24.21 -4.01
CA VAL A 544 -9.91 25.38 -3.37
C VAL A 544 -10.88 26.58 -3.39
N PRO A 545 -11.45 27.01 -4.53
CA PRO A 545 -12.39 28.13 -4.53
C PRO A 545 -13.63 27.88 -3.68
N ILE A 546 -14.21 26.68 -3.76
CA ILE A 546 -15.38 26.32 -2.94
C ILE A 546 -15.02 26.37 -1.45
N GLY A 547 -13.85 25.83 -1.08
CA GLY A 547 -13.35 25.87 0.29
C GLY A 547 -13.16 27.29 0.81
N LEU A 548 -12.61 28.20 0.01
CA LEU A 548 -12.43 29.62 0.39
C LEU A 548 -13.79 30.30 0.59
N VAL A 549 -14.73 30.13 -0.36
CA VAL A 549 -16.07 30.73 -0.27
C VAL A 549 -16.81 30.22 0.96
N LEU A 550 -16.82 28.92 1.21
CA LEU A 550 -17.46 28.34 2.39
C LEU A 550 -16.79 28.80 3.69
N SER A 551 -15.46 28.86 3.72
CA SER A 551 -14.72 29.33 4.90
C SER A 551 -15.04 30.78 5.24
N VAL A 552 -15.10 31.67 4.25
CA VAL A 552 -15.52 33.08 4.44
C VAL A 552 -16.98 33.15 4.88
N ALA A 553 -17.88 32.41 4.23
CA ALA A 553 -19.30 32.41 4.56
C ALA A 553 -19.55 31.97 6.02
N ILE A 554 -18.94 30.87 6.45
CA ILE A 554 -19.05 30.38 7.83
C ILE A 554 -18.39 31.38 8.80
N ALA A 555 -17.22 31.96 8.46
CA ALA A 555 -16.58 32.96 9.30
C ALA A 555 -17.47 34.19 9.52
N MET A 556 -18.15 34.67 8.48
CA MET A 556 -19.11 35.78 8.59
C MET A 556 -20.30 35.43 9.49
N LEU A 557 -20.84 34.21 9.39
CA LEU A 557 -21.91 33.75 10.28
C LEU A 557 -21.46 33.70 11.75
N LEU A 558 -20.22 33.28 11.99
CA LEU A 558 -19.63 33.15 13.33
C LEU A 558 -18.97 34.43 13.86
N ASN A 559 -18.97 35.50 13.07
CA ASN A 559 -18.53 36.83 13.49
C ASN A 559 -19.68 37.71 14.04
N GLN A 560 -20.89 37.17 14.17
CA GLN A 560 -22.02 37.90 14.74
C GLN A 560 -21.90 38.02 16.27
N LYS A 561 -22.61 38.99 16.87
CA LYS A 561 -22.65 39.18 18.33
C LYS A 561 -23.84 38.41 18.95
N VAL A 562 -23.90 37.08 18.76
CA VAL A 562 -24.96 36.22 19.33
C VAL A 562 -24.44 35.23 20.37
N LYS A 563 -25.28 34.88 21.35
CA LYS A 563 -24.94 33.93 22.43
C LYS A 563 -24.74 32.52 21.83
N GLY A 564 -23.71 31.81 22.29
CA GLY A 564 -23.41 30.43 21.85
C GLY A 564 -22.40 30.29 20.71
N ILE A 565 -21.90 31.39 20.14
CA ILE A 565 -20.90 31.34 19.06
C ILE A 565 -19.61 30.56 19.40
N PRO A 566 -19.03 30.64 20.62
CA PRO A 566 -17.84 29.84 20.95
C PRO A 566 -18.04 28.33 20.76
N LEU A 567 -19.25 27.81 21.04
CA LEU A 567 -19.59 26.41 20.81
C LEU A 567 -19.59 26.10 19.30
N PHE A 568 -20.24 26.91 18.48
CA PHE A 568 -20.24 26.70 17.03
C PHE A 568 -18.84 26.83 16.41
N ARG A 569 -18.02 27.78 16.87
CA ARG A 569 -16.60 27.88 16.45
C ARG A 569 -15.85 26.58 16.72
N THR A 570 -16.06 26.00 17.91
CA THR A 570 -15.46 24.72 18.29
C THR A 570 -15.97 23.58 17.41
N LEU A 571 -17.28 23.48 17.18
CA LEU A 571 -17.89 22.43 16.35
C LEU A 571 -17.40 22.47 14.89
N TYR A 572 -17.30 23.65 14.30
CA TYR A 572 -16.82 23.80 12.92
C TYR A 572 -15.30 23.61 12.81
N TYR A 573 -14.53 23.96 13.85
CA TYR A 573 -13.07 23.77 13.86
C TYR A 573 -12.67 22.31 14.13
N LEU A 574 -13.45 21.58 14.93
CA LEU A 574 -13.15 20.21 15.38
C LEU A 574 -12.77 19.24 14.23
N PRO A 575 -13.47 19.22 13.08
CA PRO A 575 -13.07 18.38 11.93
C PRO A 575 -11.64 18.58 11.45
N SER A 576 -11.11 19.80 11.51
CA SER A 576 -9.74 20.12 11.06
C SER A 576 -8.65 19.60 12.00
N LEU A 577 -9.02 19.18 13.21
CA LEU A 577 -8.12 18.60 14.20
C LEU A 577 -8.06 17.06 14.12
N VAL A 578 -9.00 16.43 13.42
CA VAL A 578 -9.07 14.97 13.30
C VAL A 578 -8.00 14.49 12.32
N GLY A 579 -7.25 13.45 12.69
CA GLY A 579 -6.23 12.86 11.83
C GLY A 579 -6.78 12.39 10.49
N GLY A 580 -6.05 12.66 9.40
CA GLY A 580 -6.55 12.45 8.03
C GLY A 580 -6.97 11.02 7.70
N VAL A 581 -6.34 10.00 8.31
CA VAL A 581 -6.73 8.59 8.12
C VAL A 581 -8.10 8.31 8.75
N SER A 582 -8.35 8.82 9.96
CA SER A 582 -9.64 8.66 10.65
C SER A 582 -10.77 9.34 9.87
N VAL A 583 -10.49 10.52 9.31
CA VAL A 583 -11.42 11.22 8.40
C VAL A 583 -11.74 10.34 7.19
N ALA A 584 -10.72 9.81 6.52
CA ALA A 584 -10.88 8.98 5.33
C ALA A 584 -11.72 7.72 5.61
N VAL A 585 -11.46 7.01 6.71
CA VAL A 585 -12.22 5.80 7.10
C VAL A 585 -13.68 6.14 7.43
N LEU A 586 -13.94 7.27 8.11
CA LEU A 586 -15.29 7.73 8.40
C LEU A 586 -16.07 8.01 7.10
N TRP A 587 -15.47 8.78 6.19
CA TRP A 587 -16.11 9.14 4.93
C TRP A 587 -16.25 7.96 3.97
N TRP A 588 -15.33 7.00 3.99
CA TRP A 588 -15.48 5.73 3.28
C TRP A 588 -16.77 5.00 3.68
N ARG A 589 -17.15 5.01 4.96
CA ARG A 589 -18.43 4.47 5.43
C ARG A 589 -19.62 5.33 5.02
N ILE A 590 -19.51 6.66 5.10
CA ILE A 590 -20.59 7.58 4.73
C ILE A 590 -20.95 7.47 3.24
N PHE A 591 -19.93 7.32 2.39
CA PHE A 591 -20.06 7.19 0.94
C PHE A 591 -20.38 5.77 0.45
N ASN A 592 -20.53 4.81 1.37
CA ASN A 592 -20.88 3.45 0.98
C ASN A 592 -22.22 3.42 0.22
N ARG A 593 -22.28 2.65 -0.88
CA ARG A 593 -23.45 2.61 -1.76
C ARG A 593 -24.72 2.12 -1.05
N ASP A 594 -24.62 1.09 -0.22
CA ASP A 594 -25.80 0.39 0.32
C ASP A 594 -26.24 0.90 1.69
N PHE A 595 -25.27 1.09 2.59
CA PHE A 595 -25.51 1.48 3.98
C PHE A 595 -24.92 2.84 4.32
N GLY A 596 -24.42 3.56 3.32
CA GLY A 596 -23.86 4.89 3.52
C GLY A 596 -24.92 5.89 3.96
N LEU A 597 -24.57 6.68 4.97
CA LEU A 597 -25.45 7.69 5.54
C LEU A 597 -25.92 8.70 4.48
N LEU A 598 -25.06 9.03 3.51
CA LEU A 598 -25.39 9.98 2.46
C LEU A 598 -26.46 9.43 1.51
N ASN A 599 -26.31 8.18 1.04
CA ASN A 599 -27.33 7.55 0.19
C ASN A 599 -28.64 7.35 0.94
N TYR A 600 -28.58 6.94 2.20
CA TYR A 600 -29.77 6.81 3.03
C TYR A 600 -30.52 8.15 3.18
N ALA A 601 -29.80 9.26 3.40
CA ALA A 601 -30.39 10.59 3.48
C ALA A 601 -31.02 11.02 2.15
N LEU A 602 -30.31 10.85 1.03
CA LEU A 602 -30.81 11.20 -0.32
C LEU A 602 -32.06 10.40 -0.71
N LEU A 603 -32.10 9.11 -0.35
CA LEU A 603 -33.27 8.26 -0.54
C LEU A 603 -34.47 8.74 0.29
N ARG A 604 -34.27 9.05 1.58
CA ARG A 604 -35.33 9.57 2.45
C ARG A 604 -35.87 10.93 2.00
N MET A 605 -35.04 11.75 1.38
CA MET A 605 -35.43 13.04 0.81
C MET A 605 -36.16 12.91 -0.54
N GLY A 606 -36.29 11.69 -1.09
CA GLY A 606 -36.94 11.43 -2.37
C GLY A 606 -36.16 11.95 -3.59
N LEU A 607 -34.88 12.32 -3.42
CA LEU A 607 -34.06 12.91 -4.49
C LEU A 607 -33.74 11.90 -5.60
N TYR A 608 -33.60 10.63 -5.24
CA TYR A 608 -33.41 9.55 -6.21
C TYR A 608 -34.65 9.30 -7.06
N ASP A 609 -35.83 9.32 -6.44
CA ASP A 609 -37.11 9.15 -7.15
C ASP A 609 -37.41 10.37 -8.03
N LEU A 610 -37.10 11.59 -7.55
CA LEU A 610 -37.27 12.84 -8.30
C LEU A 610 -36.44 12.89 -9.57
N TRP A 611 -35.22 12.33 -9.55
CA TRP A 611 -34.31 12.33 -10.69
C TRP A 611 -34.27 11.01 -11.47
N ASN A 612 -35.12 10.03 -11.09
CA ASN A 612 -35.13 8.68 -11.65
C ASN A 612 -33.73 8.03 -11.66
N MET A 613 -32.99 8.20 -10.56
CA MET A 613 -31.61 7.73 -10.41
C MET A 613 -31.53 6.62 -9.36
N LYS A 614 -30.66 5.64 -9.59
CA LYS A 614 -30.30 4.64 -8.58
C LYS A 614 -29.32 5.25 -7.55
N PRO A 615 -29.22 4.67 -6.33
CA PRO A 615 -28.23 5.09 -5.35
C PRO A 615 -26.83 5.18 -5.97
N ILE A 616 -26.17 6.31 -5.77
CA ILE A 616 -24.88 6.60 -6.37
C ILE A 616 -23.80 5.74 -5.71
N ASP A 617 -22.98 5.09 -6.53
CA ASP A 617 -21.73 4.47 -6.07
C ASP A 617 -20.63 5.54 -6.00
N TRP A 618 -20.58 6.25 -4.88
CA TRP A 618 -19.73 7.43 -4.73
C TRP A 618 -18.25 7.13 -4.91
N LEU A 619 -17.77 5.96 -4.51
CA LEU A 619 -16.35 5.59 -4.59
C LEU A 619 -16.06 4.53 -5.64
N GLY A 620 -17.05 3.72 -6.04
CA GLY A 620 -16.91 2.68 -7.05
C GLY A 620 -17.17 3.13 -8.49
N HIS A 621 -17.62 4.37 -8.72
CA HIS A 621 -17.90 4.91 -10.06
C HIS A 621 -16.92 6.03 -10.46
N GLU A 622 -16.35 5.94 -11.67
CA GLU A 622 -15.33 6.87 -12.19
C GLU A 622 -15.77 8.35 -12.11
N THR A 623 -17.02 8.63 -12.46
CA THR A 623 -17.57 10.01 -12.46
C THR A 623 -17.79 10.58 -11.05
N TRP A 624 -18.09 9.73 -10.06
CA TRP A 624 -18.51 10.18 -8.72
C TRP A 624 -17.38 10.17 -7.68
N ALA A 625 -16.33 9.39 -7.93
CA ALA A 625 -15.20 9.26 -7.02
C ALA A 625 -14.51 10.61 -6.73
N LEU A 626 -14.19 11.40 -7.76
CA LEU A 626 -13.55 12.71 -7.56
C LEU A 626 -14.47 13.73 -6.84
N PRO A 627 -15.76 13.88 -7.21
CA PRO A 627 -16.72 14.66 -6.42
C PRO A 627 -16.80 14.23 -4.95
N ALA A 628 -16.77 12.94 -4.64
CA ALA A 628 -16.78 12.45 -3.26
C ALA A 628 -15.54 12.95 -2.49
N MET A 629 -14.36 12.93 -3.11
CA MET A 629 -13.14 13.51 -2.53
C MET A 629 -13.27 15.01 -2.27
N ILE A 630 -13.89 15.75 -3.18
CA ILE A 630 -14.15 17.19 -3.02
C ILE A 630 -15.10 17.43 -1.85
N ILE A 631 -16.23 16.72 -1.76
CA ILE A 631 -17.22 16.87 -0.68
C ILE A 631 -16.56 16.61 0.68
N MET A 632 -15.78 15.55 0.81
CA MET A 632 -15.05 15.25 2.04
C MET A 632 -14.03 16.36 2.37
N SER A 633 -13.34 16.94 1.39
CA SER A 633 -12.39 18.03 1.63
C SER A 633 -13.04 19.26 2.28
N LEU A 634 -14.32 19.51 1.96
CA LEU A 634 -15.09 20.63 2.52
C LEU A 634 -15.38 20.46 4.01
N TRP A 635 -15.26 19.24 4.56
CA TRP A 635 -15.41 19.01 5.99
C TRP A 635 -14.33 19.72 6.82
N GLY A 636 -13.16 19.96 6.23
CA GLY A 636 -12.02 20.64 6.87
C GLY A 636 -12.05 22.17 6.83
N VAL A 637 -13.09 22.81 6.25
CA VAL A 637 -13.17 24.28 6.06
C VAL A 637 -13.07 25.08 7.36
N GLY A 638 -13.31 24.44 8.51
CA GLY A 638 -13.16 25.04 9.83
C GLY A 638 -11.80 25.68 10.10
N GLY A 639 -10.72 25.11 9.55
CA GLY A 639 -9.38 25.67 9.70
C GLY A 639 -9.25 27.04 9.02
N GLY A 640 -9.67 27.14 7.76
CA GLY A 640 -9.68 28.41 7.01
C GLY A 640 -10.66 29.42 7.61
N MET A 641 -11.82 28.96 8.08
CA MET A 641 -12.81 29.79 8.77
C MET A 641 -12.21 30.53 9.97
N LEU A 642 -11.38 29.87 10.80
CA LEU A 642 -10.76 30.49 11.97
C LEU A 642 -9.82 31.64 11.57
N ILE A 643 -9.05 31.44 10.49
CA ILE A 643 -8.14 32.45 9.95
C ILE A 643 -8.95 33.65 9.40
N TYR A 644 -10.03 33.40 8.66
CA TYR A 644 -10.91 34.47 8.19
C TYR A 644 -11.62 35.21 9.31
N LEU A 645 -12.03 34.50 10.36
CA LEU A 645 -12.65 35.10 11.54
C LEU A 645 -11.69 36.07 12.25
N ALA A 646 -10.42 35.70 12.39
CA ALA A 646 -9.40 36.61 12.92
C ALA A 646 -9.22 37.84 12.03
N GLY A 647 -9.19 37.65 10.70
CA GLY A 647 -9.15 38.76 9.74
C GLY A 647 -10.36 39.70 9.84
N LEU A 648 -11.57 39.13 9.95
CA LEU A 648 -12.82 39.88 10.10
C LEU A 648 -12.85 40.70 11.41
N GLN A 649 -12.27 40.18 12.48
CA GLN A 649 -12.18 40.87 13.77
C GLN A 649 -11.15 42.01 13.77
N GLY A 650 -10.20 41.99 12.82
CA GLY A 650 -9.24 43.08 12.61
C GLY A 650 -9.83 44.29 11.89
N ILE A 651 -10.98 44.16 11.22
CA ILE A 651 -11.60 45.27 10.48
C ILE A 651 -12.17 46.31 11.45
N PRO A 652 -11.75 47.59 11.39
CA PRO A 652 -12.26 48.64 12.27
C PRO A 652 -13.77 48.82 12.11
N THR A 653 -14.51 48.82 13.23
CA THR A 653 -15.98 48.96 13.21
C THR A 653 -16.43 50.30 12.65
N GLN A 654 -15.59 51.35 12.75
CA GLN A 654 -15.91 52.69 12.25
C GLN A 654 -16.16 52.71 10.73
N MET A 655 -15.50 51.84 9.95
CA MET A 655 -15.72 51.72 8.50
C MET A 655 -17.15 51.30 8.18
N TYR A 656 -17.71 50.37 8.96
CA TYR A 656 -19.08 49.90 8.79
C TYR A 656 -20.12 50.92 9.26
N GLU A 657 -19.83 51.65 10.35
CA GLU A 657 -20.70 52.71 10.86
C GLU A 657 -20.80 53.88 9.88
N ALA A 658 -19.65 54.36 9.37
CA ALA A 658 -19.60 55.41 8.35
C ALA A 658 -20.39 55.01 7.09
N ALA A 659 -20.15 53.81 6.56
CA ALA A 659 -20.88 53.32 5.39
C ALA A 659 -22.39 53.15 5.63
N SER A 660 -22.80 52.82 6.85
CA SER A 660 -24.23 52.73 7.22
C SER A 660 -24.89 54.11 7.27
N ILE A 661 -24.17 55.13 7.75
CA ILE A 661 -24.63 56.53 7.75
C ILE A 661 -24.79 57.03 6.31
N ASP A 662 -23.89 56.65 5.40
CA ASP A 662 -23.94 56.97 3.97
C ASP A 662 -25.00 56.15 3.19
N GLY A 663 -25.79 55.31 3.87
CA GLY A 663 -26.88 54.54 3.26
C GLY A 663 -26.45 53.27 2.53
N ALA A 664 -25.20 52.81 2.69
CA ALA A 664 -24.73 51.58 2.06
C ALA A 664 -25.34 50.34 2.74
N GLY A 665 -26.05 49.51 1.96
CA GLY A 665 -26.61 48.23 2.42
C GLY A 665 -25.54 47.16 2.69
N LYS A 666 -25.93 46.06 3.37
CA LYS A 666 -25.01 44.97 3.77
C LYS A 666 -24.25 44.32 2.61
N ILE A 667 -24.89 44.21 1.43
CA ILE A 667 -24.23 43.68 0.23
C ILE A 667 -23.12 44.63 -0.23
N THR A 668 -23.41 45.93 -0.27
CA THR A 668 -22.43 46.96 -0.62
C THR A 668 -21.27 46.98 0.37
N GLN A 669 -21.55 46.93 1.67
CA GLN A 669 -20.53 46.84 2.72
C GLN A 669 -19.66 45.58 2.57
N PHE A 670 -20.24 44.43 2.23
CA PHE A 670 -19.48 43.20 1.99
C PHE A 670 -18.49 43.35 0.83
N PHE A 671 -18.96 43.78 -0.35
CA PHE A 671 -18.11 43.86 -1.54
C PHE A 671 -17.13 45.04 -1.53
N LYS A 672 -17.46 46.14 -0.83
CA LYS A 672 -16.64 47.36 -0.82
C LYS A 672 -15.75 47.53 0.41
N ILE A 673 -16.05 46.86 1.52
CA ILE A 673 -15.29 46.98 2.78
C ILE A 673 -14.74 45.61 3.16
N THR A 674 -15.62 44.66 3.46
CA THR A 674 -15.22 43.36 4.02
C THR A 674 -14.29 42.58 3.09
N LEU A 675 -14.67 42.39 1.83
CA LEU A 675 -13.93 41.58 0.88
C LEU A 675 -12.55 42.20 0.54
N PRO A 676 -12.44 43.52 0.27
CA PRO A 676 -11.13 44.17 0.11
C PRO A 676 -10.23 44.06 1.35
N MET A 677 -10.77 44.26 2.56
CA MET A 677 -9.96 44.18 3.78
C MET A 677 -9.54 42.74 4.13
N LEU A 678 -10.32 41.74 3.71
CA LEU A 678 -9.95 40.33 3.82
C LEU A 678 -9.00 39.86 2.72
N SER A 679 -8.72 40.66 1.68
CA SER A 679 -7.98 40.20 0.49
C SER A 679 -6.61 39.61 0.81
N ALA A 680 -5.86 40.15 1.78
CA ALA A 680 -4.58 39.60 2.23
C ALA A 680 -4.73 38.21 2.88
N VAL A 681 -5.82 38.01 3.63
CA VAL A 681 -6.15 36.72 4.26
C VAL A 681 -6.66 35.71 3.22
N ILE A 682 -7.43 36.18 2.23
CA ILE A 682 -7.87 35.37 1.09
C ILE A 682 -6.67 34.91 0.27
N PHE A 683 -5.72 35.82 0.01
CA PHE A 683 -4.49 35.53 -0.71
C PHE A 683 -3.65 34.46 0.01
N PHE A 684 -3.45 34.61 1.31
CA PHE A 684 -2.74 33.60 2.11
C PHE A 684 -3.43 32.23 2.05
N ASN A 685 -4.74 32.18 2.28
CA ASN A 685 -5.51 30.92 2.23
C ASN A 685 -5.56 30.32 0.81
N LEU A 686 -5.55 31.15 -0.24
CA LEU A 686 -5.48 30.69 -1.63
C LEU A 686 -4.15 29.99 -1.91
N ILE A 687 -3.03 30.58 -1.50
CA ILE A 687 -1.70 29.95 -1.65
C ILE A 687 -1.65 28.65 -0.86
N MET A 688 -2.06 28.66 0.41
CA MET A 688 -2.07 27.45 1.25
C MET A 688 -3.01 26.38 0.71
N GLY A 689 -4.17 26.78 0.18
CA GLY A 689 -5.13 25.88 -0.46
C GLY A 689 -4.58 25.22 -1.72
N ILE A 690 -3.89 25.98 -2.58
CA ILE A 690 -3.23 25.43 -3.78
C ILE A 690 -2.09 24.48 -3.39
N ILE A 691 -1.23 24.84 -2.43
CA ILE A 691 -0.16 23.95 -1.99
C ILE A 691 -0.76 22.66 -1.42
N GLY A 692 -1.77 22.77 -0.56
CA GLY A 692 -2.43 21.63 0.08
C GLY A 692 -3.19 20.72 -0.91
N SER A 693 -3.87 21.28 -1.91
CA SER A 693 -4.62 20.50 -2.90
C SER A 693 -3.72 19.62 -3.78
N PHE A 694 -2.52 20.10 -4.09
CA PHE A 694 -1.50 19.34 -4.81
C PHE A 694 -0.78 18.31 -3.93
N GLN A 695 -0.95 18.37 -2.61
CA GLN A 695 -0.37 17.44 -1.63
C GLN A 695 -1.34 16.34 -1.15
N VAL A 696 -2.54 16.25 -1.74
CA VAL A 696 -3.53 15.23 -1.38
C VAL A 696 -2.97 13.83 -1.64
N PHE A 697 -2.91 13.02 -0.58
CA PHE A 697 -2.40 11.66 -0.59
C PHE A 697 -3.27 10.72 0.24
N THR A 698 -3.36 10.99 1.54
CA THR A 698 -3.92 10.07 2.55
C THR A 698 -5.33 9.61 2.18
N GLN A 699 -6.18 10.53 1.76
CA GLN A 699 -7.58 10.22 1.50
C GLN A 699 -7.72 9.35 0.25
N ALA A 700 -6.95 9.64 -0.80
CA ALA A 700 -6.94 8.85 -2.03
C ALA A 700 -6.34 7.46 -1.80
N PHE A 701 -5.27 7.37 -1.01
CA PHE A 701 -4.66 6.10 -0.65
C PHE A 701 -5.64 5.20 0.13
N VAL A 702 -6.27 5.74 1.18
CA VAL A 702 -7.13 5.00 2.11
C VAL A 702 -8.49 4.64 1.52
N MET A 703 -9.13 5.54 0.77
CA MET A 703 -10.53 5.35 0.36
C MET A 703 -10.69 4.61 -0.96
N THR A 704 -9.77 4.81 -1.91
CA THR A 704 -9.92 4.34 -3.29
C THR A 704 -8.66 3.70 -3.86
N SER A 705 -7.50 3.88 -3.22
CA SER A 705 -6.19 3.50 -3.76
C SER A 705 -5.93 4.04 -5.18
N GLY A 706 -6.55 5.17 -5.53
CA GLY A 706 -6.46 5.83 -6.84
C GLY A 706 -7.55 5.43 -7.85
N GLY A 707 -8.39 4.45 -7.52
CA GLY A 707 -9.45 3.95 -8.39
C GLY A 707 -10.78 4.72 -8.31
N PRO A 708 -11.81 4.22 -9.02
CA PRO A 708 -11.73 3.21 -10.09
C PRO A 708 -11.07 3.79 -11.34
N ASN A 709 -10.41 2.96 -12.15
CA ASN A 709 -9.77 3.38 -13.42
C ASN A 709 -8.95 4.70 -13.34
N ASN A 710 -8.16 4.87 -12.28
CA ASN A 710 -7.35 6.07 -12.02
C ASN A 710 -8.14 7.38 -11.77
N ALA A 711 -9.46 7.34 -11.57
CA ALA A 711 -10.32 8.51 -11.38
C ALA A 711 -9.95 9.35 -10.14
N THR A 712 -9.28 8.74 -9.16
CA THR A 712 -8.77 9.43 -7.96
C THR A 712 -7.25 9.25 -7.82
N LEU A 713 -6.55 9.02 -8.93
CA LEU A 713 -5.10 8.90 -8.93
C LEU A 713 -4.46 10.29 -8.73
N PHE A 714 -4.38 10.76 -7.48
CA PHE A 714 -3.70 12.03 -7.19
C PHE A 714 -2.20 11.94 -7.47
N TYR A 715 -1.58 13.07 -7.80
CA TYR A 715 -0.18 13.12 -8.22
C TYR A 715 0.77 12.56 -7.15
N VAL A 716 0.55 12.90 -5.87
CA VAL A 716 1.36 12.38 -4.76
C VAL A 716 1.13 10.89 -4.54
N LEU A 717 -0.10 10.41 -4.76
CA LEU A 717 -0.39 8.97 -4.74
C LEU A 717 0.37 8.24 -5.85
N TYR A 718 0.34 8.76 -7.08
CA TYR A 718 1.11 8.19 -8.20
C TYR A 718 2.62 8.17 -7.92
N LEU A 719 3.17 9.25 -7.35
CA LEU A 719 4.56 9.32 -6.91
C LEU A 719 4.87 8.25 -5.87
N PHE A 720 4.01 8.09 -4.87
CA PHE A 720 4.16 7.08 -3.82
C PHE A 720 4.14 5.66 -4.39
N GLN A 721 3.19 5.36 -5.29
CA GLN A 721 3.10 4.09 -6.00
C GLN A 721 4.40 3.81 -6.76
N LYS A 722 4.93 4.78 -7.52
CA LYS A 722 6.18 4.59 -8.27
C LYS A 722 7.39 4.38 -7.36
N GLY A 723 7.52 5.16 -6.28
CA GLY A 723 8.70 5.13 -5.43
C GLY A 723 8.74 3.97 -4.46
N PHE A 724 7.66 3.79 -3.69
CA PHE A 724 7.60 2.84 -2.59
C PHE A 724 7.02 1.49 -2.97
N GLN A 725 6.05 1.47 -3.88
CA GLN A 725 5.43 0.22 -4.33
C GLN A 725 6.25 -0.39 -5.50
N GLN A 726 6.55 0.39 -6.55
CA GLN A 726 7.19 -0.15 -7.76
C GLN A 726 8.72 -0.12 -7.75
N PHE A 727 9.35 0.34 -6.67
CA PHE A 727 10.81 0.44 -6.55
C PHE A 727 11.47 1.34 -7.61
N GLU A 728 10.77 2.35 -8.12
CA GLU A 728 11.31 3.33 -9.07
C GLU A 728 11.59 4.66 -8.34
N MET A 729 12.42 4.63 -7.29
CA MET A 729 12.63 5.78 -6.40
C MET A 729 13.34 6.97 -7.08
N GLY A 730 14.20 6.70 -8.06
CA GLY A 730 14.74 7.73 -8.94
C GLY A 730 13.65 8.41 -9.79
N TYR A 731 12.73 7.63 -10.38
CA TYR A 731 11.61 8.19 -11.14
C TYR A 731 10.63 8.96 -10.25
N ALA A 732 10.30 8.44 -9.06
CA ALA A 732 9.49 9.13 -8.07
C ALA A 732 10.12 10.46 -7.61
N SER A 733 11.44 10.50 -7.46
CA SER A 733 12.16 11.75 -7.20
C SER A 733 12.01 12.75 -8.35
N ALA A 734 12.04 12.30 -9.61
CA ALA A 734 11.77 13.17 -10.77
C ALA A 734 10.35 13.74 -10.76
N LEU A 735 9.35 12.91 -10.44
CA LEU A 735 7.96 13.37 -10.26
C LEU A 735 7.85 14.40 -9.12
N ALA A 736 8.54 14.20 -7.99
CA ALA A 736 8.56 15.16 -6.87
C ALA A 736 9.04 16.54 -7.32
N TRP A 737 10.10 16.60 -8.12
CA TRP A 737 10.65 17.85 -8.64
C TRP A 737 9.77 18.51 -9.69
N VAL A 738 9.07 17.72 -10.51
CA VAL A 738 8.06 18.25 -11.44
C VAL A 738 6.90 18.87 -10.67
N LEU A 739 6.41 18.19 -9.63
CA LEU A 739 5.36 18.73 -8.75
C LEU A 739 5.81 20.02 -8.07
N PHE A 740 7.04 20.04 -7.52
CA PHE A 740 7.62 21.25 -6.93
C PHE A 740 7.65 22.41 -7.93
N ALA A 741 8.11 22.17 -9.16
CA ALA A 741 8.13 23.19 -10.21
C ALA A 741 6.73 23.70 -10.56
N ILE A 742 5.74 22.81 -10.66
CA ILE A 742 4.34 23.19 -10.92
C ILE A 742 3.80 24.08 -9.78
N VAL A 743 3.95 23.66 -8.53
CA VAL A 743 3.47 24.42 -7.37
C VAL A 743 4.21 25.76 -7.25
N LEU A 744 5.52 25.79 -7.53
CA LEU A 744 6.31 27.02 -7.54
C LEU A 744 5.82 28.00 -8.61
N VAL A 745 5.57 27.54 -9.83
CA VAL A 745 5.05 28.36 -10.93
C VAL A 745 3.66 28.90 -10.60
N LEU A 746 2.76 28.06 -10.07
CA LEU A 746 1.43 28.48 -9.65
C LEU A 746 1.49 29.51 -8.52
N THR A 747 2.35 29.28 -7.52
CA THR A 747 2.54 30.21 -6.41
C THR A 747 3.12 31.54 -6.90
N ALA A 748 4.14 31.52 -7.75
CA ALA A 748 4.71 32.72 -8.34
C ALA A 748 3.69 33.48 -9.19
N PHE A 749 2.81 32.78 -9.92
CA PHE A 749 1.71 33.38 -10.67
C PHE A 749 0.70 34.07 -9.74
N VAL A 750 0.28 33.41 -8.65
CA VAL A 750 -0.63 33.98 -7.65
C VAL A 750 -0.01 35.17 -6.92
N MET A 751 1.27 35.08 -6.54
CA MET A 751 2.02 36.21 -5.95
C MET A 751 2.17 37.38 -6.93
N LYS A 752 2.32 37.11 -8.23
CA LYS A 752 2.37 38.17 -9.23
C LYS A 752 1.00 38.83 -9.41
N SER A 753 -0.09 38.05 -9.40
CA SER A 753 -1.44 38.58 -9.54
C SER A 753 -1.88 39.36 -8.30
N SER A 754 -1.39 39.04 -7.11
CA SER A 754 -1.78 39.69 -5.85
C SER A 754 -1.59 41.22 -5.86
N LYS A 755 -0.62 41.72 -6.64
CA LYS A 755 -0.36 43.15 -6.80
C LYS A 755 -1.57 43.94 -7.32
N SER A 756 -2.53 43.30 -8.01
CA SER A 756 -3.68 43.99 -8.59
C SER A 756 -4.95 43.94 -7.75
N TRP A 757 -5.03 43.09 -6.71
CA TRP A 757 -6.28 42.85 -5.97
C TRP A 757 -6.12 42.70 -4.45
N VAL A 758 -4.89 42.61 -3.92
CA VAL A 758 -4.65 42.54 -2.48
C VAL A 758 -4.41 43.93 -1.92
N TYR A 759 -5.22 44.29 -0.92
CA TYR A 759 -5.10 45.52 -0.14
C TYR A 759 -4.33 45.25 1.14
N TYR A 760 -3.28 46.04 1.40
CA TYR A 760 -2.54 46.05 2.65
C TYR A 760 -2.80 47.37 3.39
N GLU A 761 -3.20 47.28 4.65
CA GLU A 761 -3.41 48.44 5.52
C GLU A 761 -2.04 49.04 5.87
N GLY A 762 -1.58 50.01 5.06
CA GLY A 762 -0.29 50.71 5.23
C GLY A 762 0.63 50.79 4.00
N GLY A 763 0.23 50.30 2.84
CA GLY A 763 1.01 50.47 1.60
C GLY A 763 0.90 51.89 1.05
N LYS A 764 2.01 52.64 1.02
CA LYS A 764 2.19 53.75 0.07
C LYS A 764 2.50 53.14 -1.29
N ASP A 765 1.62 53.43 -2.25
CA ASP A 765 1.65 53.17 -3.70
C ASP A 765 1.67 51.73 -4.20
#